data_AF-A0A971G6M1-F1
#
_entry.id   AF-A0A971G6M1-F1
#
_cell.length_a   1.000
_cell.length_b   1.000
_cell.length_c   1.000
_cell.angle_alpha   90.00
_cell.angle_beta   90.00
_cell.angle_gamma   90.00
#
_symmetry.space_group_name_H-M   'P 1'
#
loop_
_entity.id
_entity.type
_entity.pdbx_description
1 polymer ?
#
loop_
_entity_poly.entity_id
_entity_poly.type
_entity_poly.pdbx_seq_one_letter_code
_entity_poly.pdbx_strand_id
1 'polypeptide(L)'
;MKANVHPTKEHVLTSARIIVERYLSLHGEQAYTYRPYIMGGLYRRADYRYHADLQTLLPEAALGSFSYLWATWHASGESTLRFALIPYGPVRIFVNGSLCAKSDIFSERWRSKVIFDLPMQAGINDIVLECENTSGGFGGEFGTWVGKLDYYFLTPDQLMEGVWYSEPEREQLPQIDRTTLSLLSYRNRATPSAVDGFSLSEIYPDASPEMVATVVTSVTLPSACQCRVETNAPLTIDGQASRPSMHLGAGTHQLVARASIKEPLFLTLWDEERGEPLPLINPLLGKESPYRILVAGPFEEADEDIAIQFTKPFMSGDGDAFWRLEGRDTYLRISNDNERFGHWNYPLGVTLYGLVEMERLFTSIDGSLSQRIHALLLAHIQKSIDTYEYALWDKETLGGATAVHHLMTSLDSLDDCGSFAATVLEVARDHHLVGYEHLMAVVGQYISEVQPRLADGTFYRTGLMHEFHENTLWADDLYMSVPFLCRYAAYTGDQRHLADAVRQFDGFFSLLFMEETSLMSHVYDFERSIATGIPWGRGNGWVLFSLSELLLVMDEEHPDRQRMLERFRRLSAGFLPLQDAEGMFHQVLDMSTSYQESSCTAMFAAACSRAVQHGWFVEPQPYRDAIARAIEGLLSHAIDEEGRVLGVCRGSEFSCSRHYYAEELLPRIDDTHGIGIILLAFAEYLRLF
;
A
#
# COMPACT_ATOMS: atom_id res chain seq x y z
N MET A 1 40.29 21.14 17.51
CA MET A 1 40.02 21.87 16.26
C MET A 1 40.08 20.88 15.11
N LYS A 2 38.98 20.16 14.82
CA LYS A 2 38.80 19.60 13.48
C LYS A 2 38.46 20.80 12.59
N ALA A 3 39.17 20.98 11.48
CA ALA A 3 38.85 22.03 10.54
C ALA A 3 37.39 21.85 10.08
N ASN A 4 36.60 22.92 10.02
CA ASN A 4 35.28 22.94 9.38
C ASN A 4 35.49 22.63 7.89
N VAL A 5 35.53 21.36 7.54
CA VAL A 5 35.49 20.92 6.14
C VAL A 5 34.01 20.89 5.79
N HIS A 6 33.54 21.89 5.05
CA HIS A 6 32.20 21.84 4.48
C HIS A 6 32.11 20.63 3.53
N PRO A 7 31.00 19.86 3.54
CA PRO A 7 30.79 18.78 2.58
C PRO A 7 30.98 19.29 1.16
N THR A 8 31.82 18.60 0.38
CA THR A 8 32.04 18.97 -1.03
C THR A 8 30.78 18.64 -1.84
N LYS A 9 30.50 19.44 -2.88
CA LYS A 9 29.38 19.16 -3.81
C LYS A 9 29.48 17.74 -4.39
N GLU A 10 30.69 17.30 -4.70
CA GLU A 10 30.98 15.97 -5.26
C GLU A 10 30.60 14.84 -4.29
N HIS A 11 30.90 14.97 -2.99
CA HIS A 11 30.56 13.94 -2.00
C HIS A 11 29.04 13.80 -1.83
N VAL A 12 28.33 14.93 -1.76
CA VAL A 12 26.87 14.95 -1.66
C VAL A 12 26.22 14.35 -2.92
N LEU A 13 26.66 14.76 -4.12
CA LEU A 13 26.17 14.21 -5.38
C LEU A 13 26.42 12.71 -5.53
N THR A 14 27.60 12.23 -5.11
CA THR A 14 27.95 10.81 -5.15
C THR A 14 27.06 9.99 -4.22
N SER A 15 26.82 10.48 -3.01
CA SER A 15 25.97 9.79 -2.03
C SER A 15 24.50 9.78 -2.45
N ALA A 16 23.99 10.90 -2.98
CA ALA A 16 22.65 10.97 -3.55
C ALA A 16 22.47 9.98 -4.71
N ARG A 17 23.45 9.91 -5.61
CA ARG A 17 23.48 8.94 -6.72
C ARG A 17 23.39 7.51 -6.18
N ILE A 18 24.23 7.13 -5.22
CA ILE A 18 24.25 5.78 -4.65
C ILE A 18 22.88 5.37 -4.10
N ILE A 19 22.22 6.24 -3.32
CA ILE A 19 20.87 5.99 -2.80
C ILE A 19 19.87 5.77 -3.93
N VAL A 20 19.87 6.66 -4.94
CA VAL A 20 18.94 6.57 -6.07
C VAL A 20 19.17 5.29 -6.88
N GLU A 21 20.42 4.97 -7.23
CA GLU A 21 20.73 3.77 -8.02
C GLU A 21 20.32 2.50 -7.29
N ARG A 22 20.57 2.44 -5.97
CA ARG A 22 20.10 1.35 -5.13
C ARG A 22 18.58 1.25 -5.14
N TYR A 23 17.87 2.35 -4.89
CA TYR A 23 16.40 2.36 -4.88
C TYR A 23 15.82 1.88 -6.21
N LEU A 24 16.34 2.38 -7.33
CA LEU A 24 15.93 1.95 -8.68
C LEU A 24 16.19 0.46 -8.92
N SER A 25 17.32 -0.07 -8.43
CA SER A 25 17.64 -1.50 -8.59
C SER A 25 16.71 -2.43 -7.81
N LEU A 26 16.22 -2.00 -6.65
CA LEU A 26 15.40 -2.82 -5.76
C LEU A 26 13.90 -2.68 -6.03
N HIS A 27 13.47 -1.52 -6.55
CA HIS A 27 12.07 -1.15 -6.63
C HIS A 27 11.68 -0.65 -8.03
N GLY A 28 12.38 -1.12 -9.06
CA GLY A 28 12.03 -0.88 -10.46
C GLY A 28 10.61 -1.33 -10.82
N GLU A 29 10.18 -0.98 -12.04
CA GLU A 29 8.86 -1.35 -12.56
C GLU A 29 8.62 -2.86 -12.47
N GLN A 30 7.52 -3.22 -11.80
CA GLN A 30 7.12 -4.60 -11.59
C GLN A 30 5.61 -4.75 -11.85
N ALA A 31 5.21 -5.90 -12.35
CA ALA A 31 3.81 -6.20 -12.60
C ALA A 31 3.06 -6.37 -11.27
N TYR A 32 1.75 -6.10 -11.30
CA TYR A 32 0.85 -6.63 -10.28
C TYR A 32 0.61 -8.11 -10.56
N THR A 33 0.30 -8.85 -9.51
CA THR A 33 -0.09 -10.25 -9.63
C THR A 33 -1.60 -10.36 -9.75
N TYR A 34 -2.05 -11.42 -10.40
CA TYR A 34 -3.46 -11.72 -10.57
C TYR A 34 -3.73 -13.10 -10.00
N ARG A 35 -4.78 -13.21 -9.20
CA ARG A 35 -5.09 -14.42 -8.45
C ARG A 35 -6.56 -14.75 -8.61
N PRO A 36 -6.93 -16.03 -8.72
CA PRO A 36 -8.30 -16.43 -8.49
C PRO A 36 -8.74 -16.05 -7.08
N TYR A 37 -9.99 -15.63 -6.97
CA TYR A 37 -10.64 -15.29 -5.73
C TYR A 37 -12.04 -15.86 -5.74
N ILE A 38 -12.43 -16.57 -4.69
CA ILE A 38 -13.78 -17.12 -4.53
C ILE A 38 -14.45 -16.33 -3.42
N MET A 39 -15.54 -15.63 -3.75
CA MET A 39 -16.27 -14.81 -2.79
C MET A 39 -17.05 -15.67 -1.78
N GLY A 40 -17.43 -16.89 -2.15
CA GLY A 40 -18.05 -17.84 -1.22
C GLY A 40 -17.08 -18.34 -0.14
N GLY A 41 -17.55 -18.52 1.10
CA GLY A 41 -16.79 -19.06 2.22
C GLY A 41 -16.07 -18.02 3.08
N LEU A 42 -14.74 -18.13 3.22
CA LEU A 42 -13.93 -17.23 4.05
C LEU A 42 -13.38 -16.05 3.24
N TYR A 43 -13.81 -14.84 3.59
CA TYR A 43 -13.36 -13.61 2.95
C TYR A 43 -13.04 -12.51 3.96
N ARG A 44 -12.24 -11.51 3.53
CA ARG A 44 -11.97 -10.30 4.31
C ARG A 44 -13.18 -9.38 4.26
N ARG A 45 -13.62 -8.87 5.39
CA ARG A 45 -14.70 -7.87 5.50
C ARG A 45 -14.15 -6.46 5.33
N ALA A 46 -15.04 -5.45 5.36
CA ALA A 46 -14.69 -4.03 5.28
C ALA A 46 -13.73 -3.52 6.38
N ASP A 47 -13.55 -4.30 7.45
CA ASP A 47 -12.58 -4.03 8.52
C ASP A 47 -11.24 -4.79 8.32
N TYR A 48 -11.01 -5.32 7.12
CA TYR A 48 -9.79 -6.00 6.68
C TYR A 48 -9.46 -7.31 7.43
N ARG A 49 -10.40 -7.84 8.23
CA ARG A 49 -10.26 -9.13 8.90
C ARG A 49 -11.04 -10.21 8.18
N TYR A 50 -10.50 -11.42 8.18
CA TYR A 50 -11.19 -12.61 7.72
C TYR A 50 -12.28 -12.98 8.72
N HIS A 51 -13.47 -13.27 8.21
CA HIS A 51 -14.59 -13.73 9.01
C HIS A 51 -14.82 -15.22 8.78
N ALA A 52 -14.44 -16.04 9.76
CA ALA A 52 -14.60 -17.49 9.74
C ALA A 52 -15.68 -17.95 10.69
N ASP A 53 -16.94 -17.67 10.34
CA ASP A 53 -18.10 -18.27 11.00
C ASP A 53 -18.30 -19.71 10.53
N LEU A 54 -17.52 -20.61 11.11
CA LEU A 54 -17.56 -22.03 10.79
C LEU A 54 -18.88 -22.68 11.21
N GLN A 55 -19.63 -22.09 12.15
CA GLN A 55 -20.95 -22.60 12.51
C GLN A 55 -21.93 -22.48 11.34
N THR A 56 -21.88 -21.35 10.61
CA THR A 56 -22.71 -21.13 9.41
C THR A 56 -22.18 -21.91 8.22
N LEU A 57 -20.86 -22.02 8.07
CA LEU A 57 -20.23 -22.69 6.92
C LEU A 57 -20.29 -24.23 7.01
N LEU A 58 -20.27 -24.77 8.23
CA LEU A 58 -20.28 -26.21 8.52
C LEU A 58 -21.42 -26.55 9.51
N PRO A 59 -22.69 -26.35 9.13
CA PRO A 59 -23.84 -26.50 10.05
C PRO A 59 -24.01 -27.93 10.57
N GLU A 60 -23.51 -28.93 9.84
CA GLU A 60 -23.57 -30.35 10.20
C GLU A 60 -22.39 -30.81 11.08
N ALA A 61 -21.47 -29.90 11.45
CA ALA A 61 -20.36 -30.23 12.32
C ALA A 61 -20.87 -30.63 13.72
N ALA A 62 -20.40 -31.77 14.22
CA ALA A 62 -20.76 -32.25 15.56
C ALA A 62 -20.07 -31.41 16.65
N LEU A 63 -20.70 -31.26 17.82
CA LEU A 63 -20.04 -30.67 18.98
C LEU A 63 -18.80 -31.49 19.37
N GLY A 64 -17.70 -30.82 19.68
CA GLY A 64 -16.39 -31.40 19.95
C GLY A 64 -15.60 -31.82 18.71
N SER A 65 -16.10 -31.53 17.50
CA SER A 65 -15.32 -31.69 16.26
C SER A 65 -14.40 -30.49 16.02
N PHE A 66 -13.43 -30.67 15.13
CA PHE A 66 -12.40 -29.69 14.81
C PHE A 66 -12.43 -29.35 13.32
N SER A 67 -12.19 -28.09 12.97
CA SER A 67 -11.89 -27.69 11.59
C SER A 67 -10.62 -26.84 11.59
N TYR A 68 -9.86 -26.98 10.51
CA TYR A 68 -8.54 -26.40 10.35
C TYR A 68 -8.57 -25.33 9.26
N LEU A 69 -8.34 -24.08 9.66
CA LEU A 69 -8.13 -22.98 8.73
C LEU A 69 -6.65 -22.93 8.36
N TRP A 70 -6.30 -23.06 7.09
CA TRP A 70 -4.90 -23.10 6.63
C TRP A 70 -4.64 -22.08 5.54
N ALA A 71 -3.69 -21.19 5.80
CA ALA A 71 -3.18 -20.23 4.84
C ALA A 71 -1.67 -20.06 4.98
N THR A 72 -1.09 -19.26 4.10
CA THR A 72 0.33 -18.93 4.09
C THR A 72 0.56 -17.42 4.10
N TRP A 73 1.69 -17.03 4.69
CA TRP A 73 2.16 -15.65 4.75
C TRP A 73 3.64 -15.59 4.36
N HIS A 74 4.02 -14.65 3.50
CA HIS A 74 5.41 -14.44 3.12
C HIS A 74 6.05 -13.34 3.96
N ALA A 75 7.13 -13.65 4.68
CA ALA A 75 7.93 -12.66 5.38
C ALA A 75 9.25 -12.43 4.65
N SER A 76 9.62 -11.17 4.39
CA SER A 76 10.88 -10.83 3.71
C SER A 76 12.12 -11.22 4.52
N GLY A 77 11.98 -11.36 5.83
CA GLY A 77 13.02 -11.81 6.76
C GLY A 77 12.41 -12.33 8.06
N GLU A 78 13.28 -12.76 8.98
CA GLU A 78 12.85 -13.09 10.35
C GLU A 78 12.17 -11.89 10.99
N SER A 79 10.94 -12.10 11.46
CA SER A 79 10.08 -11.01 11.91
C SER A 79 8.97 -11.52 12.82
N THR A 80 8.07 -10.63 13.19
CA THR A 80 6.88 -10.95 13.97
C THR A 80 5.66 -10.41 13.25
N LEU A 81 4.70 -11.28 12.97
CA LEU A 81 3.38 -10.90 12.50
C LEU A 81 2.50 -10.69 13.73
N ARG A 82 2.23 -9.43 14.07
CA ARG A 82 1.20 -9.15 15.06
C ARG A 82 -0.16 -9.55 14.45
N PHE A 83 -1.01 -10.22 15.20
CA PHE A 83 -2.17 -10.94 14.65
C PHE A 83 -3.35 -10.80 15.61
N ALA A 84 -4.47 -10.27 15.12
CA ALA A 84 -5.69 -10.21 15.91
C ALA A 84 -6.54 -11.45 15.71
N LEU A 85 -7.17 -11.88 16.80
CA LEU A 85 -8.19 -12.92 16.83
C LEU A 85 -9.38 -12.44 17.67
N ILE A 86 -10.59 -12.62 17.14
CA ILE A 86 -11.85 -12.58 17.88
C ILE A 86 -12.44 -13.99 17.81
N PRO A 87 -12.20 -14.84 18.82
CA PRO A 87 -12.64 -16.22 18.78
C PRO A 87 -14.15 -16.33 19.04
N TYR A 88 -14.83 -17.24 18.32
CA TYR A 88 -16.23 -17.62 18.59
C TYR A 88 -16.32 -18.84 19.49
N GLY A 89 -15.24 -19.61 19.59
CA GLY A 89 -15.03 -20.76 20.47
C GLY A 89 -13.52 -20.99 20.65
N PRO A 90 -13.09 -22.11 21.22
CA PRO A 90 -11.67 -22.40 21.40
C PRO A 90 -10.92 -22.42 20.06
N VAL A 91 -9.83 -21.65 19.99
CA VAL A 91 -8.94 -21.57 18.81
C VAL A 91 -7.48 -21.69 19.25
N ARG A 92 -6.71 -22.50 18.52
CA ARG A 92 -5.25 -22.62 18.67
C ARG A 92 -4.57 -22.21 17.37
N ILE A 93 -3.54 -21.36 17.49
CA ILE A 93 -2.81 -20.81 16.34
C ILE A 93 -1.44 -21.46 16.27
N PHE A 94 -1.15 -22.04 15.11
CA PHE A 94 0.14 -22.65 14.79
C PHE A 94 0.84 -21.87 13.69
N VAL A 95 2.15 -21.68 13.85
CA VAL A 95 3.03 -21.18 12.79
C VAL A 95 4.07 -22.24 12.49
N ASN A 96 4.16 -22.65 11.22
CA ASN A 96 5.08 -23.71 10.77
C ASN A 96 4.99 -24.98 11.65
N GLY A 97 3.78 -25.34 12.05
CA GLY A 97 3.47 -26.49 12.89
C GLY A 97 3.75 -26.32 14.39
N SER A 98 4.33 -25.20 14.81
CA SER A 98 4.57 -24.88 16.22
C SER A 98 3.38 -24.13 16.82
N LEU A 99 2.87 -24.55 17.97
CA LEU A 99 1.81 -23.84 18.70
C LEU A 99 2.35 -22.50 19.23
N CYS A 100 1.82 -21.38 18.73
CA CYS A 100 2.29 -20.05 19.09
C CYS A 100 1.30 -19.29 19.99
N ALA A 101 0.00 -19.52 19.80
CA ALA A 101 -1.03 -18.83 20.57
C ALA A 101 -2.29 -19.68 20.74
N LYS A 102 -3.14 -19.29 21.70
CA LYS A 102 -4.45 -19.87 21.94
C LYS A 102 -5.41 -18.81 22.48
N SER A 103 -6.69 -18.94 22.18
CA SER A 103 -7.75 -18.19 22.85
C SER A 103 -7.80 -18.55 24.35
N ASP A 104 -8.50 -17.70 25.10
CA ASP A 104 -8.77 -17.90 26.51
C ASP A 104 -10.27 -17.79 26.78
N ILE A 105 -10.69 -18.25 27.97
CA ILE A 105 -12.10 -18.32 28.34
C ILE A 105 -12.83 -16.96 28.31
N PHE A 106 -12.12 -15.84 28.47
CA PHE A 106 -12.71 -14.51 28.42
C PHE A 106 -12.88 -14.05 26.99
N SER A 107 -11.85 -14.22 26.15
CA SER A 107 -11.94 -13.86 24.74
C SER A 107 -12.98 -14.68 24.00
N GLU A 108 -13.11 -15.97 24.30
CA GLU A 108 -14.14 -16.87 23.76
C GLU A 108 -15.55 -16.45 24.20
N ARG A 109 -15.74 -16.16 25.50
CA ARG A 109 -17.07 -15.82 26.04
C ARG A 109 -17.56 -14.46 25.55
N TRP A 110 -16.67 -13.47 25.51
CA TRP A 110 -17.04 -12.08 25.22
C TRP A 110 -16.79 -11.69 23.77
N ARG A 111 -16.24 -12.59 22.95
CA ARG A 111 -15.79 -12.31 21.58
C ARG A 111 -14.92 -11.06 21.54
N SER A 112 -13.98 -10.96 22.48
CA SER A 112 -13.09 -9.82 22.57
C SER A 112 -11.85 -10.01 21.72
N LYS A 113 -11.44 -8.96 21.00
CA LYS A 113 -10.20 -8.90 20.22
C LYS A 113 -8.99 -9.14 21.12
N VAL A 114 -8.24 -10.19 20.84
CA VAL A 114 -6.92 -10.48 21.43
C VAL A 114 -5.85 -10.36 20.35
N ILE A 115 -4.67 -9.88 20.73
CA ILE A 115 -3.56 -9.62 19.81
C ILE A 115 -2.40 -10.52 20.23
N PHE A 116 -1.83 -11.24 19.26
CA PHE A 116 -0.68 -12.11 19.44
C PHE A 116 0.47 -11.65 18.56
N ASP A 117 1.69 -11.87 19.02
CA ASP A 117 2.91 -11.66 18.24
C ASP A 117 3.38 -13.04 17.73
N LEU A 118 3.13 -13.32 16.46
CA LEU A 118 3.42 -14.60 15.83
C LEU A 118 4.83 -14.59 15.21
N PRO A 119 5.73 -15.52 15.58
CA PRO A 119 7.10 -15.55 15.05
C PRO A 119 7.11 -16.01 13.59
N MET A 120 7.71 -15.22 12.70
CA MET A 120 7.82 -15.52 11.27
C MET A 120 9.27 -15.81 10.89
N GLN A 121 9.50 -16.88 10.14
CA GLN A 121 10.78 -17.14 9.48
C GLN A 121 10.84 -16.43 8.13
N ALA A 122 12.03 -16.18 7.61
CA ALA A 122 12.19 -15.65 6.25
C ALA A 122 11.57 -16.60 5.21
N GLY A 123 10.83 -16.03 4.26
CA GLY A 123 10.09 -16.76 3.24
C GLY A 123 8.68 -17.13 3.67
N ILE A 124 8.21 -18.29 3.20
CA ILE A 124 6.82 -18.74 3.36
C ILE A 124 6.63 -19.34 4.76
N ASN A 125 5.56 -18.91 5.42
CA ASN A 125 5.12 -19.41 6.72
C ASN A 125 3.72 -20.01 6.59
N ASP A 126 3.52 -21.21 7.10
CA ASP A 126 2.19 -21.80 7.28
C ASP A 126 1.54 -21.24 8.54
N ILE A 127 0.33 -20.70 8.41
CA ILE A 127 -0.49 -20.24 9.53
C ILE A 127 -1.74 -21.10 9.57
N VAL A 128 -1.94 -21.78 10.70
CA VAL A 128 -3.06 -22.71 10.90
C VAL A 128 -3.83 -22.34 12.15
N LEU A 129 -5.14 -22.13 12.00
CA LEU A 129 -6.06 -22.01 13.13
C LEU A 129 -6.80 -23.33 13.26
N GLU A 130 -6.55 -24.03 14.36
CA GLU A 130 -7.35 -25.17 14.80
C GLU A 130 -8.55 -24.62 15.60
N CYS A 131 -9.75 -24.82 15.08
CA CYS A 131 -10.99 -24.37 15.70
C CYS A 131 -11.78 -25.57 16.24
N GLU A 132 -12.22 -25.51 17.49
CA GLU A 132 -13.11 -26.51 18.09
C GLU A 132 -14.57 -26.03 17.99
N ASN A 133 -15.47 -26.92 17.55
CA ASN A 133 -16.90 -26.66 17.53
C ASN A 133 -17.49 -26.90 18.92
N THR A 134 -17.98 -25.83 19.57
CA THR A 134 -18.58 -25.91 20.90
C THR A 134 -19.97 -25.30 20.90
N SER A 135 -20.72 -25.49 21.98
CA SER A 135 -22.00 -24.82 22.15
C SER A 135 -21.89 -23.29 22.28
N GLY A 136 -20.68 -22.75 22.48
CA GLY A 136 -20.41 -21.31 22.51
C GLY A 136 -20.20 -20.69 21.13
N GLY A 137 -19.80 -21.50 20.15
CA GLY A 137 -19.50 -21.08 18.78
C GLY A 137 -18.37 -21.89 18.16
N PHE A 138 -18.09 -21.60 16.89
CA PHE A 138 -17.13 -22.32 16.05
C PHE A 138 -16.45 -21.35 15.07
N GLY A 139 -15.12 -21.27 15.12
CA GLY A 139 -14.32 -20.35 14.30
C GLY A 139 -14.05 -18.99 14.98
N GLY A 140 -14.02 -17.92 14.20
CA GLY A 140 -13.74 -16.56 14.69
C GLY A 140 -13.41 -15.54 13.59
N GLU A 141 -13.05 -14.33 13.98
CA GLU A 141 -12.49 -13.30 13.08
C GLU A 141 -10.99 -13.19 13.30
N PHE A 142 -10.20 -12.99 12.23
CA PHE A 142 -8.75 -12.88 12.36
C PHE A 142 -8.07 -12.07 11.27
N GLY A 143 -6.86 -11.60 11.52
CA GLY A 143 -6.06 -10.86 10.54
C GLY A 143 -5.34 -9.66 11.16
N THR A 144 -5.47 -8.50 10.53
CA THR A 144 -4.84 -7.25 11.02
C THR A 144 -5.30 -6.90 12.43
N TRP A 145 -4.35 -6.45 13.26
CA TRP A 145 -4.65 -5.92 14.59
C TRP A 145 -5.08 -4.46 14.57
N VAL A 146 -4.82 -3.75 13.49
CA VAL A 146 -5.08 -2.31 13.39
C VAL A 146 -5.58 -1.92 12.00
N GLY A 147 -6.72 -1.24 11.98
CA GLY A 147 -7.35 -0.66 10.80
C GLY A 147 -7.21 -1.48 9.51
N LYS A 148 -6.71 -0.81 8.48
CA LYS A 148 -6.67 -1.29 7.09
C LYS A 148 -5.32 -1.80 6.63
N LEU A 149 -4.49 -2.36 7.52
CA LEU A 149 -3.24 -3.00 7.09
C LEU A 149 -3.55 -4.14 6.10
N ASP A 150 -2.72 -4.25 5.07
CA ASP A 150 -2.94 -5.18 3.96
C ASP A 150 -2.59 -6.63 4.31
N TYR A 151 -3.39 -7.21 5.20
CA TYR A 151 -3.15 -8.56 5.72
C TYR A 151 -3.96 -9.53 4.88
N TYR A 152 -3.50 -9.77 3.65
CA TYR A 152 -4.03 -10.84 2.81
C TYR A 152 -3.19 -12.09 2.94
N PHE A 153 -3.85 -13.22 3.15
CA PHE A 153 -3.21 -14.52 3.18
C PHE A 153 -3.41 -15.22 1.85
N LEU A 154 -2.45 -16.08 1.50
CA LEU A 154 -2.56 -16.94 0.32
C LEU A 154 -2.93 -18.36 0.73
N THR A 155 -3.63 -19.06 -0.15
CA THR A 155 -3.87 -20.50 0.01
C THR A 155 -2.55 -21.27 0.12
N PRO A 156 -2.53 -22.49 0.70
CA PRO A 156 -1.30 -23.27 0.89
C PRO A 156 -0.51 -23.61 -0.39
N ASP A 157 -1.18 -23.62 -1.54
CA ASP A 157 -0.59 -23.77 -2.88
C ASP A 157 -0.17 -22.42 -3.52
N GLN A 158 -0.50 -21.31 -2.87
CA GLN A 158 -0.19 -19.93 -3.25
C GLN A 158 -0.81 -19.46 -4.57
N LEU A 159 -1.79 -20.20 -5.07
CA LEU A 159 -2.47 -19.84 -6.31
C LEU A 159 -3.49 -18.74 -6.06
N MET A 160 -4.13 -18.71 -4.90
CA MET A 160 -5.29 -17.87 -4.62
C MET A 160 -5.08 -17.01 -3.36
N GLU A 161 -5.71 -15.84 -3.33
CA GLU A 161 -5.92 -15.14 -2.07
C GLU A 161 -7.00 -15.90 -1.27
N GLY A 162 -6.75 -16.14 0.02
CA GLY A 162 -7.73 -16.71 0.92
C GLY A 162 -7.16 -17.75 1.88
N VAL A 163 -8.10 -18.43 2.55
CA VAL A 163 -7.82 -19.41 3.60
C VAL A 163 -8.63 -20.66 3.30
N TRP A 164 -7.97 -21.82 3.24
CA TRP A 164 -8.68 -23.10 3.16
C TRP A 164 -9.27 -23.45 4.52
N TYR A 165 -10.45 -24.04 4.54
CA TYR A 165 -11.05 -24.58 5.76
C TYR A 165 -11.48 -26.02 5.55
N SER A 166 -11.12 -26.89 6.48
CA SER A 166 -11.39 -28.32 6.37
C SER A 166 -12.85 -28.65 6.70
N GLU A 167 -13.33 -29.76 6.16
CA GLU A 167 -14.48 -30.48 6.74
C GLU A 167 -14.21 -30.81 8.23
N PRO A 168 -15.27 -31.01 9.04
CA PRO A 168 -15.12 -31.24 10.47
C PRO A 168 -14.56 -32.63 10.77
N GLU A 169 -13.42 -32.66 11.46
CA GLU A 169 -12.75 -33.85 11.98
C GLU A 169 -13.28 -34.20 13.36
N ARG A 170 -13.60 -35.48 13.60
CA ARG A 170 -14.17 -35.93 14.88
C ARG A 170 -13.16 -35.92 16.02
N GLU A 171 -11.90 -36.12 15.68
CA GLU A 171 -10.80 -36.13 16.64
C GLU A 171 -9.80 -35.06 16.23
N GLN A 172 -9.15 -34.49 17.24
CA GLN A 172 -8.06 -33.56 17.04
C GLN A 172 -6.91 -34.23 16.29
N LEU A 173 -6.30 -33.53 15.34
CA LEU A 173 -5.11 -34.02 14.66
C LEU A 173 -3.96 -34.25 15.66
N PRO A 174 -3.20 -35.35 15.51
CA PRO A 174 -2.09 -35.65 16.40
C PRO A 174 -0.93 -34.65 16.25
N GLN A 175 -0.79 -34.06 15.06
CA GLN A 175 0.23 -33.08 14.72
C GLN A 175 -0.28 -32.14 13.64
N ILE A 176 0.14 -30.87 13.71
CA ILE A 176 -0.12 -29.86 12.69
C ILE A 176 1.12 -29.72 11.82
N ASP A 177 1.12 -30.34 10.65
CA ASP A 177 2.15 -30.20 9.64
C ASP A 177 1.54 -30.35 8.23
N ARG A 178 2.29 -29.94 7.20
CA ARG A 178 1.82 -29.99 5.81
C ARG A 178 1.35 -31.39 5.39
N THR A 179 2.02 -32.45 5.86
CA THR A 179 1.66 -33.83 5.52
C THR A 179 0.27 -34.16 6.03
N THR A 180 0.02 -33.92 7.31
CA THR A 180 -1.24 -34.24 7.97
C THR A 180 -2.37 -33.36 7.45
N LEU A 181 -2.11 -32.06 7.30
CA LEU A 181 -3.07 -31.10 6.77
C LEU A 181 -3.48 -31.45 5.33
N SER A 182 -2.53 -31.84 4.47
CA SER A 182 -2.83 -32.18 3.07
C SER A 182 -3.75 -33.38 2.88
N LEU A 183 -3.94 -34.21 3.91
CA LEU A 183 -4.85 -35.36 3.89
C LEU A 183 -6.30 -34.99 4.21
N LEU A 184 -6.54 -33.78 4.73
CA LEU A 184 -7.88 -33.30 5.03
C LEU A 184 -8.67 -32.99 3.75
N SER A 185 -9.99 -33.09 3.87
CA SER A 185 -10.91 -32.58 2.84
C SER A 185 -11.16 -31.10 3.09
N TYR A 186 -10.90 -30.26 2.08
CA TYR A 186 -11.08 -28.81 2.17
C TYR A 186 -12.24 -28.33 1.30
N ARG A 187 -13.00 -27.37 1.81
CA ARG A 187 -13.91 -26.55 1.00
C ARG A 187 -13.15 -25.33 0.43
N ASN A 188 -13.71 -24.69 -0.59
CA ASN A 188 -13.07 -23.57 -1.32
C ASN A 188 -11.72 -23.89 -1.97
N ARG A 189 -11.52 -25.13 -2.41
CA ARG A 189 -10.41 -25.49 -3.28
C ARG A 189 -10.85 -25.35 -4.73
N ALA A 190 -10.05 -24.67 -5.55
CA ALA A 190 -10.28 -24.63 -6.99
C ALA A 190 -10.42 -26.07 -7.54
N THR A 191 -11.53 -26.34 -8.21
CA THR A 191 -11.75 -27.63 -8.87
C THR A 191 -11.46 -27.42 -10.36
N PRO A 192 -10.55 -28.18 -10.99
CA PRO A 192 -10.29 -28.03 -12.42
C PRO A 192 -11.60 -28.23 -13.20
N SER A 193 -11.91 -27.32 -14.13
CA SER A 193 -13.04 -27.53 -15.04
C SER A 193 -12.85 -28.87 -15.77
N ALA A 194 -13.91 -29.68 -15.82
CA ALA A 194 -13.93 -30.84 -16.70
C ALA A 194 -13.77 -30.38 -18.16
N VAL A 195 -13.12 -31.21 -18.98
CA VAL A 195 -12.70 -30.89 -20.36
C VAL A 195 -13.91 -30.77 -21.33
N ASP A 196 -15.12 -31.11 -20.87
CA ASP A 196 -16.33 -31.17 -21.71
C ASP A 196 -17.17 -29.89 -21.61
N GLY A 197 -16.70 -28.83 -22.27
CA GLY A 197 -17.44 -27.56 -22.45
C GLY A 197 -17.51 -26.67 -21.20
N PHE A 198 -17.68 -25.36 -21.42
CA PHE A 198 -17.77 -24.36 -20.37
C PHE A 198 -19.23 -23.93 -20.15
N SER A 199 -19.77 -24.14 -18.95
CA SER A 199 -21.12 -23.69 -18.62
C SER A 199 -21.11 -22.23 -18.19
N LEU A 200 -21.42 -21.31 -19.11
CA LEU A 200 -21.51 -19.89 -18.79
C LEU A 200 -22.66 -19.58 -17.81
N SER A 201 -23.72 -20.39 -17.82
CA SER A 201 -24.81 -20.32 -16.85
C SER A 201 -24.38 -20.66 -15.41
N GLU A 202 -23.27 -21.39 -15.20
CA GLU A 202 -22.71 -21.60 -13.86
C GLU A 202 -21.94 -20.38 -13.35
N ILE A 203 -21.31 -19.63 -14.26
CA ILE A 203 -20.60 -18.38 -13.95
C ILE A 203 -21.62 -17.26 -13.71
N TYR A 204 -22.65 -17.15 -14.55
CA TYR A 204 -23.71 -16.14 -14.47
C TYR A 204 -25.09 -16.79 -14.26
N PRO A 205 -25.37 -17.35 -13.07
CA PRO A 205 -26.63 -18.07 -12.83
C PRO A 205 -27.87 -17.17 -12.87
N ASP A 206 -27.70 -15.88 -12.60
CA ASP A 206 -28.79 -14.91 -12.50
C ASP A 206 -28.99 -14.10 -13.80
N ALA A 207 -28.11 -14.30 -14.80
CA ALA A 207 -28.20 -13.59 -16.08
C ALA A 207 -29.35 -14.09 -16.94
N SER A 208 -29.93 -13.19 -17.75
CA SER A 208 -30.95 -13.57 -18.73
C SER A 208 -30.37 -14.55 -19.77
N PRO A 209 -31.12 -15.59 -20.20
CA PRO A 209 -30.63 -16.54 -21.20
C PRO A 209 -30.27 -15.92 -22.57
N GLU A 210 -30.81 -14.73 -22.87
CA GLU A 210 -30.53 -13.98 -24.11
C GLU A 210 -29.17 -13.26 -24.06
N MET A 211 -28.60 -13.06 -22.86
CA MET A 211 -27.33 -12.37 -22.68
C MET A 211 -26.16 -13.22 -23.16
N VAL A 212 -25.06 -12.53 -23.45
CA VAL A 212 -23.82 -13.10 -23.98
C VAL A 212 -22.64 -12.79 -23.08
N ALA A 213 -21.57 -13.56 -23.22
CA ALA A 213 -20.30 -13.31 -22.56
C ALA A 213 -19.13 -13.44 -23.55
N THR A 214 -18.07 -12.70 -23.26
CA THR A 214 -16.79 -12.78 -23.96
C THR A 214 -15.87 -13.68 -23.16
N VAL A 215 -15.44 -14.79 -23.77
CA VAL A 215 -14.55 -15.78 -23.18
C VAL A 215 -13.18 -15.66 -23.80
N VAL A 216 -12.15 -15.47 -22.98
CA VAL A 216 -10.75 -15.37 -23.40
C VAL A 216 -9.97 -16.56 -22.85
N THR A 217 -9.30 -17.28 -23.74
CA THR A 217 -8.38 -18.39 -23.41
C THR A 217 -7.13 -18.28 -24.28
N SER A 218 -6.10 -19.04 -23.98
CA SER A 218 -4.93 -19.15 -24.86
C SER A 218 -4.55 -20.60 -25.12
N VAL A 219 -3.74 -20.82 -26.15
CA VAL A 219 -2.98 -22.05 -26.38
C VAL A 219 -1.51 -21.68 -26.59
N THR A 220 -0.60 -22.57 -26.19
CA THR A 220 0.84 -22.39 -26.48
C THR A 220 1.33 -23.53 -27.35
N LEU A 221 1.86 -23.17 -28.52
CA LEU A 221 2.35 -24.11 -29.52
C LEU A 221 3.89 -24.15 -29.46
N PRO A 222 4.50 -25.35 -29.27
CA PRO A 222 5.96 -25.48 -29.26
C PRO A 222 6.57 -25.32 -30.66
N SER A 223 5.79 -25.55 -31.70
CA SER A 223 6.15 -25.41 -33.11
C SER A 223 4.91 -25.02 -33.89
N ALA A 224 5.10 -24.37 -35.05
CA ALA A 224 3.99 -24.09 -35.95
C ALA A 224 3.32 -25.39 -36.40
N CYS A 225 1.99 -25.42 -36.45
CA CYS A 225 1.23 -26.58 -36.89
C CYS A 225 -0.09 -26.16 -37.53
N GLN A 226 -0.68 -27.08 -38.29
CA GLN A 226 -2.03 -26.92 -38.80
C GLN A 226 -3.02 -27.24 -37.67
N CYS A 227 -3.89 -26.27 -37.35
CA CYS A 227 -4.85 -26.38 -36.27
C CYS A 227 -6.28 -26.50 -36.82
N ARG A 228 -7.03 -27.50 -36.35
CA ARG A 228 -8.48 -27.60 -36.57
C ARG A 228 -9.22 -26.95 -35.41
N VAL A 229 -10.16 -26.06 -35.71
CA VAL A 229 -10.97 -25.35 -34.72
C VAL A 229 -12.36 -25.97 -34.65
N GLU A 230 -12.75 -26.41 -33.47
CA GLU A 230 -14.09 -26.90 -33.16
C GLU A 230 -14.73 -26.00 -32.10
N THR A 231 -15.79 -25.27 -32.49
CA THR A 231 -16.52 -24.42 -31.56
C THR A 231 -17.96 -24.18 -32.00
N ASN A 232 -18.86 -23.95 -31.05
CA ASN A 232 -20.25 -23.53 -31.30
C ASN A 232 -20.45 -22.00 -31.21
N ALA A 233 -19.38 -21.23 -31.06
CA ALA A 233 -19.42 -19.77 -30.89
C ALA A 233 -18.53 -19.06 -31.93
N PRO A 234 -18.85 -17.82 -32.34
CA PRO A 234 -17.90 -16.96 -33.03
C PRO A 234 -16.59 -16.85 -32.24
N LEU A 235 -15.48 -17.12 -32.92
CA LEU A 235 -14.14 -17.14 -32.34
C LEU A 235 -13.18 -16.28 -33.18
N THR A 236 -12.34 -15.51 -32.49
CA THR A 236 -11.14 -14.91 -33.08
C THR A 236 -9.88 -15.50 -32.46
N ILE A 237 -8.84 -15.67 -33.28
CA ILE A 237 -7.50 -16.07 -32.85
C ILE A 237 -6.55 -14.93 -33.22
N ASP A 238 -5.87 -14.36 -32.22
CA ASP A 238 -5.00 -13.18 -32.35
C ASP A 238 -5.67 -12.02 -33.10
N GLY A 239 -6.95 -11.77 -32.77
CA GLY A 239 -7.77 -10.72 -33.38
C GLY A 239 -8.29 -11.03 -34.79
N GLN A 240 -8.01 -12.21 -35.35
CA GLN A 240 -8.51 -12.62 -36.66
C GLN A 240 -9.64 -13.65 -36.53
N ALA A 241 -10.73 -13.49 -37.28
CA ALA A 241 -11.82 -14.46 -37.30
C ALA A 241 -11.31 -15.88 -37.62
N SER A 242 -11.65 -16.86 -36.77
CA SER A 242 -11.17 -18.23 -36.92
C SER A 242 -11.76 -18.90 -38.17
N ARG A 243 -11.01 -19.84 -38.74
CA ARG A 243 -11.49 -20.73 -39.81
C ARG A 243 -11.51 -22.17 -39.29
N PRO A 244 -12.29 -23.08 -39.89
CA PRO A 244 -12.33 -24.48 -39.46
C PRO A 244 -10.95 -25.16 -39.41
N SER A 245 -10.03 -24.72 -40.27
CA SER A 245 -8.62 -25.13 -40.26
C SER A 245 -7.75 -23.92 -40.57
N MET A 246 -6.70 -23.70 -39.80
CA MET A 246 -5.77 -22.59 -39.96
C MET A 246 -4.35 -22.93 -39.48
N HIS A 247 -3.36 -22.31 -40.10
CA HIS A 247 -1.96 -22.48 -39.70
C HIS A 247 -1.61 -21.49 -38.59
N LEU A 248 -1.16 -21.99 -37.45
CA LEU A 248 -0.70 -21.18 -36.32
C LEU A 248 0.82 -21.33 -36.16
N GLY A 249 1.48 -20.24 -35.78
CA GLY A 249 2.92 -20.19 -35.57
C GLY A 249 3.35 -20.88 -34.26
N ALA A 250 4.65 -20.89 -33.98
CA ALA A 250 5.12 -21.22 -32.64
C ALA A 250 4.88 -20.00 -31.72
N GLY A 251 4.44 -20.25 -30.49
CA GLY A 251 4.16 -19.20 -29.51
C GLY A 251 2.80 -19.35 -28.83
N THR A 252 2.40 -18.32 -28.08
CA THR A 252 1.09 -18.26 -27.43
C THR A 252 0.12 -17.53 -28.33
N HIS A 253 -1.03 -18.15 -28.58
CA HIS A 253 -2.13 -17.61 -29.38
C HIS A 253 -3.33 -17.33 -28.47
N GLN A 254 -3.90 -16.13 -28.55
CA GLN A 254 -5.07 -15.74 -27.78
C GLN A 254 -6.34 -16.07 -28.56
N LEU A 255 -7.27 -16.73 -27.89
CA LEU A 255 -8.56 -17.15 -28.41
C LEU A 255 -9.65 -16.36 -27.69
N VAL A 256 -10.50 -15.67 -28.44
CA VAL A 256 -11.61 -14.88 -27.91
C VAL A 256 -12.91 -15.39 -28.53
N ALA A 257 -13.73 -16.07 -27.73
CA ALA A 257 -15.02 -16.61 -28.12
C ALA A 257 -16.16 -15.76 -27.57
N ARG A 258 -17.22 -15.58 -28.37
CA ARG A 258 -18.44 -14.86 -27.99
C ARG A 258 -19.59 -15.84 -27.89
N ALA A 259 -20.08 -16.09 -26.68
CA ALA A 259 -21.01 -17.19 -26.45
C ALA A 259 -22.26 -16.72 -25.70
N SER A 260 -23.40 -17.32 -26.05
CA SER A 260 -24.64 -17.15 -25.29
C SER A 260 -24.50 -17.80 -23.93
N ILE A 261 -25.01 -17.16 -22.88
CA ILE A 261 -24.95 -17.68 -21.50
C ILE A 261 -25.79 -18.96 -21.36
N LYS A 262 -26.85 -19.10 -22.16
CA LYS A 262 -27.78 -20.22 -22.11
C LYS A 262 -27.16 -21.54 -22.54
N GLU A 263 -26.21 -21.51 -23.47
CA GLU A 263 -25.64 -22.71 -24.07
C GLU A 263 -24.23 -22.97 -23.54
N PRO A 264 -23.86 -24.23 -23.25
CA PRO A 264 -22.47 -24.57 -22.97
C PRO A 264 -21.58 -24.16 -24.15
N LEU A 265 -20.47 -23.48 -23.86
CA LEU A 265 -19.45 -23.17 -24.86
C LEU A 265 -18.58 -24.40 -25.09
N PHE A 266 -18.61 -24.93 -26.30
CA PHE A 266 -17.65 -25.91 -26.77
C PHE A 266 -16.54 -25.18 -27.52
N LEU A 267 -15.30 -25.40 -27.11
CA LEU A 267 -14.13 -24.84 -27.75
C LEU A 267 -12.98 -25.83 -27.63
N THR A 268 -12.51 -26.34 -28.76
CA THR A 268 -11.34 -27.22 -28.83
C THR A 268 -10.53 -26.87 -30.06
N LEU A 269 -9.22 -26.69 -29.86
CA LEU A 269 -8.25 -26.63 -30.95
C LEU A 269 -7.54 -27.97 -31.01
N TRP A 270 -7.38 -28.51 -32.20
CA TRP A 270 -6.67 -29.77 -32.44
C TRP A 270 -5.41 -29.52 -33.24
N ASP A 271 -4.31 -30.14 -32.84
CA ASP A 271 -3.16 -30.30 -33.71
C ASP A 271 -3.52 -31.37 -34.77
N GLU A 272 -3.69 -30.97 -36.04
CA GLU A 272 -4.11 -31.89 -37.09
C GLU A 272 -3.06 -32.97 -37.38
N GLU A 273 -1.77 -32.69 -37.14
CA GLU A 273 -0.70 -33.63 -37.40
C GLU A 273 -0.62 -34.70 -36.32
N ARG A 274 -0.83 -34.30 -35.06
CA ARG A 274 -0.81 -35.22 -33.91
C ARG A 274 -2.15 -35.89 -33.66
N GLY A 275 -3.24 -35.28 -34.11
CA GLY A 275 -4.60 -35.74 -33.84
C GLY A 275 -5.02 -35.60 -32.38
N GLU A 276 -4.40 -34.68 -31.63
CA GLU A 276 -4.62 -34.46 -30.20
C GLU A 276 -5.18 -33.06 -29.95
N PRO A 277 -6.07 -32.89 -28.94
CA PRO A 277 -6.54 -31.58 -28.54
C PRO A 277 -5.40 -30.80 -27.87
N LEU A 278 -5.27 -29.53 -28.24
CA LEU A 278 -4.32 -28.61 -27.66
C LEU A 278 -4.85 -28.12 -26.30
N PRO A 279 -4.04 -28.18 -25.23
CA PRO A 279 -4.49 -27.78 -23.91
C PRO A 279 -4.71 -26.27 -23.88
N LEU A 280 -5.95 -25.88 -23.56
CA LEU A 280 -6.28 -24.50 -23.24
C LEU A 280 -5.58 -24.08 -21.94
N ILE A 281 -5.10 -22.85 -21.90
CA ILE A 281 -4.48 -22.23 -20.72
C ILE A 281 -5.09 -20.87 -20.46
N ASN A 282 -5.15 -20.48 -19.18
CA ASN A 282 -5.61 -19.13 -18.85
C ASN A 282 -4.59 -18.11 -19.40
N PRO A 283 -5.06 -17.07 -20.11
CA PRO A 283 -4.19 -16.11 -20.79
C PRO A 283 -3.35 -15.27 -19.83
N LEU A 284 -3.74 -15.19 -18.56
CA LEU A 284 -3.08 -14.36 -17.54
C LEU A 284 -2.44 -15.20 -16.43
N LEU A 285 -3.13 -16.23 -15.94
CA LEU A 285 -2.67 -17.11 -14.86
C LEU A 285 -1.75 -18.25 -15.34
N GLY A 286 -1.71 -18.50 -16.65
CA GLY A 286 -0.84 -19.49 -17.27
C GLY A 286 -1.29 -20.94 -17.08
N LYS A 287 -0.40 -21.87 -17.45
CA LYS A 287 -0.68 -23.31 -17.55
C LYS A 287 -0.89 -24.03 -16.21
N GLU A 288 -0.27 -23.54 -15.15
CA GLU A 288 -0.33 -24.14 -13.81
C GLU A 288 -1.65 -23.81 -13.10
N SER A 289 -2.40 -22.82 -13.61
CA SER A 289 -3.72 -22.48 -13.11
C SER A 289 -4.71 -23.63 -13.34
N PRO A 290 -5.57 -23.96 -12.36
CA PRO A 290 -6.69 -24.89 -12.56
C PRO A 290 -7.79 -24.28 -13.43
N TYR A 291 -7.81 -22.94 -13.55
CA TYR A 291 -8.69 -22.16 -14.40
C TYR A 291 -8.05 -22.02 -15.79
N ARG A 292 -8.86 -22.11 -16.84
CA ARG A 292 -8.46 -22.13 -18.26
C ARG A 292 -8.99 -20.92 -19.02
N ILE A 293 -10.09 -20.32 -18.57
CA ILE A 293 -10.70 -19.17 -19.25
C ILE A 293 -10.78 -17.94 -18.36
N LEU A 294 -10.86 -16.78 -18.99
CA LEU A 294 -11.35 -15.54 -18.40
C LEU A 294 -12.67 -15.19 -19.07
N VAL A 295 -13.65 -14.72 -18.29
CA VAL A 295 -14.97 -14.40 -18.81
C VAL A 295 -15.34 -12.98 -18.43
N ALA A 296 -15.73 -12.18 -19.43
CA ALA A 296 -16.31 -10.85 -19.27
C ALA A 296 -17.79 -10.88 -19.64
N GLY A 297 -18.63 -10.22 -18.86
CA GLY A 297 -20.07 -10.16 -19.04
C GLY A 297 -20.85 -10.15 -17.72
N PRO A 298 -22.16 -10.44 -17.74
CA PRO A 298 -22.97 -10.70 -18.93
C PRO A 298 -23.28 -9.41 -19.70
N PHE A 299 -23.48 -9.46 -21.01
CA PHE A 299 -23.85 -8.30 -21.82
C PHE A 299 -25.22 -8.49 -22.49
N GLU A 300 -26.00 -7.41 -22.63
CA GLU A 300 -27.27 -7.42 -23.37
C GLU A 300 -27.05 -7.75 -24.85
N GLU A 301 -26.08 -7.07 -25.46
CA GLU A 301 -25.54 -7.38 -26.79
C GLU A 301 -24.03 -7.56 -26.67
N ALA A 302 -23.43 -8.38 -27.53
CA ALA A 302 -21.98 -8.60 -27.49
C ALA A 302 -21.25 -7.29 -27.76
N ASP A 303 -20.53 -6.76 -26.76
CA ASP A 303 -19.59 -5.66 -26.99
C ASP A 303 -18.44 -6.16 -27.87
N GLU A 304 -18.47 -5.80 -29.15
CA GLU A 304 -17.45 -6.22 -30.11
C GLU A 304 -16.08 -5.60 -29.84
N ASP A 305 -16.06 -4.51 -29.07
CA ASP A 305 -14.92 -3.62 -28.84
C ASP A 305 -14.39 -3.70 -27.40
N ILE A 306 -14.79 -4.71 -26.60
CA ILE A 306 -14.28 -4.87 -25.24
C ILE A 306 -12.74 -4.93 -25.24
N ALA A 307 -12.13 -3.89 -24.69
CA ALA A 307 -10.69 -3.83 -24.56
C ALA A 307 -10.23 -4.91 -23.57
N ILE A 308 -9.41 -5.86 -24.04
CA ILE A 308 -8.81 -6.88 -23.17
C ILE A 308 -7.72 -6.22 -22.35
N GLN A 309 -8.10 -5.70 -21.19
CA GLN A 309 -7.25 -5.10 -20.18
C GLN A 309 -7.64 -5.61 -18.80
N PHE A 310 -6.70 -5.55 -17.85
CA PHE A 310 -6.87 -6.12 -16.52
C PHE A 310 -6.61 -5.10 -15.41
N THR A 311 -6.73 -3.80 -15.70
CA THR A 311 -6.49 -2.72 -14.74
C THR A 311 -7.77 -1.99 -14.33
N LYS A 312 -8.84 -2.05 -15.12
CA LYS A 312 -10.10 -1.32 -14.88
C LYS A 312 -11.34 -2.20 -15.02
N PRO A 313 -12.41 -1.93 -14.28
CA PRO A 313 -13.74 -2.48 -14.54
C PRO A 313 -14.23 -2.14 -15.95
N PHE A 314 -15.21 -2.92 -16.42
CA PHE A 314 -15.94 -2.65 -17.66
C PHE A 314 -17.44 -2.65 -17.37
N MET A 315 -18.20 -1.89 -18.15
CA MET A 315 -19.66 -1.85 -18.04
C MET A 315 -20.26 -3.14 -18.60
N SER A 316 -21.07 -3.83 -17.81
CA SER A 316 -21.84 -5.01 -18.21
C SER A 316 -23.34 -4.72 -18.23
N GLY A 317 -24.17 -5.70 -18.61
CA GLY A 317 -25.62 -5.59 -18.52
C GLY A 317 -26.14 -5.41 -17.10
N ASP A 318 -25.37 -5.83 -16.10
CA ASP A 318 -25.72 -5.75 -14.67
C ASP A 318 -24.99 -4.63 -13.92
N GLY A 319 -24.33 -3.71 -14.65
CA GLY A 319 -23.51 -2.63 -14.09
C GLY A 319 -22.01 -2.90 -14.20
N ASP A 320 -21.19 -2.22 -13.39
CA ASP A 320 -19.73 -2.38 -13.42
C ASP A 320 -19.32 -3.81 -13.03
N ALA A 321 -18.51 -4.43 -13.89
CA ALA A 321 -18.02 -5.79 -13.73
C ALA A 321 -16.51 -5.85 -13.96
N PHE A 322 -15.94 -6.98 -13.55
CA PHE A 322 -14.56 -7.33 -13.84
C PHE A 322 -14.48 -8.81 -14.22
N TRP A 323 -13.30 -9.24 -14.64
CA TRP A 323 -13.06 -10.58 -15.15
C TRP A 323 -13.42 -11.68 -14.15
N ARG A 324 -14.22 -12.64 -14.61
CA ARG A 324 -14.57 -13.86 -13.89
C ARG A 324 -13.77 -15.07 -14.40
N LEU A 325 -13.71 -16.10 -13.56
CA LEU A 325 -13.09 -17.38 -13.86
C LEU A 325 -14.16 -18.48 -13.87
N GLU A 326 -13.77 -19.72 -14.17
CA GLU A 326 -14.70 -20.84 -14.09
C GLU A 326 -15.26 -21.03 -12.68
N GLY A 327 -16.54 -21.38 -12.63
CA GLY A 327 -17.26 -21.62 -11.40
C GLY A 327 -18.04 -20.40 -10.89
N ARG A 328 -18.94 -20.69 -9.96
CA ARG A 328 -19.81 -19.69 -9.35
C ARG A 328 -19.01 -18.82 -8.37
N ASP A 329 -19.24 -17.51 -8.41
CA ASP A 329 -18.63 -16.53 -7.51
C ASP A 329 -17.08 -16.54 -7.54
N THR A 330 -16.49 -16.97 -8.66
CA THR A 330 -15.05 -16.98 -8.88
C THR A 330 -14.63 -15.80 -9.75
N TYR A 331 -13.73 -14.98 -9.23
CA TYR A 331 -13.27 -13.74 -9.84
C TYR A 331 -11.76 -13.75 -10.06
N LEU A 332 -11.31 -13.00 -11.05
CA LEU A 332 -9.92 -12.58 -11.14
C LEU A 332 -9.73 -11.37 -10.23
N ARG A 333 -8.74 -11.45 -9.33
CA ARG A 333 -8.43 -10.38 -8.39
C ARG A 333 -6.98 -9.90 -8.55
N ILE A 334 -6.78 -8.58 -8.48
CA ILE A 334 -5.45 -7.97 -8.54
C ILE A 334 -4.84 -7.94 -7.14
N SER A 335 -3.55 -8.24 -7.04
CA SER A 335 -2.77 -8.09 -5.80
C SER A 335 -1.46 -7.36 -6.11
N ASN A 336 -0.99 -6.54 -5.16
CA ASN A 336 0.31 -5.88 -5.27
C ASN A 336 1.35 -6.53 -4.36
N ASP A 337 1.94 -7.62 -4.85
CA ASP A 337 3.00 -8.37 -4.15
C ASP A 337 4.37 -7.64 -4.14
N ASN A 338 4.48 -6.47 -4.77
CA ASN A 338 5.72 -5.69 -4.80
C ASN A 338 6.02 -5.12 -3.40
N GLU A 339 7.30 -4.95 -3.07
CA GLU A 339 7.66 -4.36 -1.77
C GLU A 339 7.22 -2.89 -1.65
N ARG A 340 7.40 -2.12 -2.75
CA ARG A 340 7.17 -0.67 -2.77
C ARG A 340 6.52 -0.18 -4.06
N PHE A 341 6.90 -0.75 -5.20
CA PHE A 341 6.41 -0.30 -6.50
C PHE A 341 4.88 -0.39 -6.60
N GLY A 342 4.26 0.67 -7.10
CA GLY A 342 2.81 0.76 -7.28
C GLY A 342 1.99 0.73 -5.98
N HIS A 343 2.62 0.91 -4.80
CA HIS A 343 1.90 1.12 -3.54
C HIS A 343 1.59 2.60 -3.31
N TRP A 344 0.48 2.85 -2.61
CA TRP A 344 0.04 4.18 -2.19
C TRP A 344 0.07 4.29 -0.66
N ASN A 345 0.99 5.09 -0.12
CA ASN A 345 1.08 5.43 1.31
C ASN A 345 1.96 6.68 1.52
N TYR A 346 1.81 7.38 2.65
CA TYR A 346 2.53 8.64 2.86
C TYR A 346 4.07 8.53 2.84
N PRO A 347 4.73 7.47 3.38
CA PRO A 347 6.19 7.39 3.33
C PRO A 347 6.73 7.23 1.90
N LEU A 348 5.98 6.52 1.04
CA LEU A 348 6.31 6.49 -0.38
C LEU A 348 6.07 7.84 -1.06
N GLY A 349 5.03 8.58 -0.65
CA GLY A 349 4.81 9.94 -1.12
C GLY A 349 6.05 10.82 -0.97
N VAL A 350 6.66 10.85 0.22
CA VAL A 350 7.92 11.61 0.44
C VAL A 350 9.12 11.02 -0.31
N THR A 351 9.21 9.69 -0.38
CA THR A 351 10.28 8.99 -1.12
C THR A 351 10.29 9.41 -2.59
N LEU A 352 9.13 9.32 -3.24
CA LEU A 352 8.96 9.72 -4.64
C LEU A 352 9.16 11.23 -4.82
N TYR A 353 8.77 12.07 -3.86
CA TYR A 353 9.05 13.50 -3.92
C TYR A 353 10.57 13.78 -3.93
N GLY A 354 11.35 13.09 -3.09
CA GLY A 354 12.81 13.18 -3.13
C GLY A 354 13.40 12.75 -4.48
N LEU A 355 12.83 11.71 -5.11
CA LEU A 355 13.23 11.28 -6.44
C LEU A 355 12.94 12.33 -7.52
N VAL A 356 11.81 13.05 -7.45
CA VAL A 356 11.51 14.18 -8.37
C VAL A 356 12.60 15.23 -8.30
N GLU A 357 13.02 15.64 -7.10
CA GLU A 357 14.08 16.64 -6.95
C GLU A 357 15.44 16.11 -7.44
N MET A 358 15.71 14.81 -7.28
CA MET A 358 16.90 14.17 -7.85
C MET A 358 16.85 14.12 -9.37
N GLU A 359 15.70 13.83 -9.98
CA GLU A 359 15.53 13.88 -11.43
C GLU A 359 15.88 15.26 -11.98
N ARG A 360 15.30 16.33 -11.40
CA ARG A 360 15.59 17.72 -11.77
C ARG A 360 17.07 18.05 -11.66
N LEU A 361 17.72 17.61 -10.58
CA LEU A 361 19.14 17.83 -10.35
C LEU A 361 20.01 17.07 -11.37
N PHE A 362 19.74 15.79 -11.59
CA PHE A 362 20.53 14.94 -12.47
C PHE A 362 20.28 15.20 -13.96
N THR A 363 19.19 15.89 -14.34
CA THR A 363 18.93 16.26 -15.75
C THR A 363 20.15 16.91 -16.43
N SER A 364 20.89 17.76 -15.70
CA SER A 364 22.08 18.46 -16.23
C SER A 364 23.43 17.77 -15.92
N ILE A 365 23.44 16.77 -15.04
CA ILE A 365 24.66 16.13 -14.50
C ILE A 365 24.81 14.71 -15.04
N ASP A 366 23.72 13.96 -15.11
CA ASP A 366 23.62 12.59 -15.59
C ASP A 366 22.22 12.31 -16.18
N GLY A 367 22.09 12.56 -17.47
CA GLY A 367 20.83 12.36 -18.18
C GLY A 367 20.34 10.90 -18.19
N SER A 368 21.26 9.93 -18.10
CA SER A 368 20.88 8.50 -18.05
C SER A 368 20.20 8.17 -16.73
N LEU A 369 20.80 8.58 -15.61
CA LEU A 369 20.18 8.40 -14.29
C LEU A 369 18.85 9.14 -14.20
N SER A 370 18.79 10.38 -14.67
CA SER A 370 17.57 11.18 -14.75
C SER A 370 16.44 10.44 -15.48
N GLN A 371 16.73 9.85 -16.64
CA GLN A 371 15.73 9.11 -17.43
C GLN A 371 15.22 7.85 -16.72
N ARG A 372 16.07 7.17 -15.95
CA ARG A 372 15.62 6.01 -15.14
C ARG A 372 14.72 6.43 -13.98
N ILE A 373 15.04 7.55 -13.31
CA ILE A 373 14.19 8.11 -12.25
C ILE A 373 12.82 8.48 -12.83
N HIS A 374 12.82 9.20 -13.95
CA HIS A 374 11.62 9.56 -14.70
C HIS A 374 10.74 8.34 -15.01
N ALA A 375 11.34 7.30 -15.59
CA ALA A 375 10.62 6.07 -15.95
C ALA A 375 9.98 5.40 -14.73
N LEU A 376 10.71 5.32 -13.61
CA LEU A 376 10.16 4.78 -12.36
C LEU A 376 8.98 5.62 -11.85
N LEU A 377 9.13 6.96 -11.78
CA LEU A 377 8.10 7.86 -11.27
C LEU A 377 6.79 7.71 -12.06
N LEU A 378 6.88 7.77 -13.39
CA LEU A 378 5.73 7.59 -14.26
C LEU A 378 5.12 6.21 -14.12
N ALA A 379 5.92 5.14 -14.18
CA ALA A 379 5.41 3.78 -14.08
C ALA A 379 4.71 3.53 -12.74
N HIS A 380 5.29 3.98 -11.62
CA HIS A 380 4.73 3.78 -10.28
C HIS A 380 3.39 4.52 -10.12
N ILE A 381 3.37 5.81 -10.46
CA ILE A 381 2.19 6.67 -10.22
C ILE A 381 1.07 6.31 -11.21
N GLN A 382 1.40 6.13 -12.50
CA GLN A 382 0.39 5.76 -13.51
C GLN A 382 -0.22 4.40 -13.20
N LYS A 383 0.56 3.42 -12.74
CA LYS A 383 0.03 2.12 -12.29
C LYS A 383 -1.01 2.27 -11.18
N SER A 384 -0.74 3.16 -10.23
CA SER A 384 -1.64 3.42 -9.11
C SER A 384 -2.94 4.10 -9.56
N ILE A 385 -2.84 5.06 -10.49
CA ILE A 385 -4.00 5.72 -11.10
C ILE A 385 -4.84 4.73 -11.93
N ASP A 386 -4.19 3.94 -12.79
CA ASP A 386 -4.85 3.04 -13.73
C ASP A 386 -5.66 1.94 -13.05
N THR A 387 -5.34 1.62 -11.80
CA THR A 387 -5.97 0.55 -11.02
C THR A 387 -6.85 1.06 -9.87
N TYR A 388 -7.03 2.38 -9.76
CA TYR A 388 -7.86 2.98 -8.71
C TYR A 388 -9.34 2.59 -8.84
N GLU A 389 -9.90 2.70 -10.06
CA GLU A 389 -11.30 2.32 -10.33
C GLU A 389 -11.54 0.83 -10.05
N TYR A 390 -10.58 -0.02 -10.41
CA TYR A 390 -10.63 -1.44 -10.04
C TYR A 390 -10.63 -1.62 -8.53
N ALA A 391 -9.75 -0.94 -7.81
CA ALA A 391 -9.65 -1.08 -6.36
C ALA A 391 -10.95 -0.67 -5.64
N LEU A 392 -11.63 0.38 -6.14
CA LEU A 392 -12.97 0.77 -5.67
C LEU A 392 -14.01 -0.32 -5.95
N TRP A 393 -14.04 -0.83 -7.18
CA TRP A 393 -14.95 -1.91 -7.58
C TRP A 393 -14.72 -3.19 -6.76
N ASP A 394 -13.46 -3.59 -6.57
CA ASP A 394 -13.05 -4.77 -5.78
C ASP A 394 -13.52 -4.62 -4.33
N LYS A 395 -13.31 -3.43 -3.76
CA LYS A 395 -13.79 -3.10 -2.42
C LYS A 395 -15.31 -3.22 -2.32
N GLU A 396 -16.06 -2.60 -3.23
CA GLU A 396 -17.53 -2.62 -3.22
C GLU A 396 -18.10 -4.03 -3.42
N THR A 397 -17.48 -4.82 -4.31
CA THR A 397 -18.07 -6.04 -4.87
C THR A 397 -17.57 -7.33 -4.22
N LEU A 398 -16.29 -7.40 -3.84
CA LEU A 398 -15.62 -8.67 -3.48
C LEU A 398 -15.30 -8.82 -1.98
N GLY A 399 -15.86 -7.99 -1.10
CA GLY A 399 -15.79 -8.21 0.35
C GLY A 399 -15.40 -7.00 1.20
N GLY A 400 -15.21 -5.80 0.63
CA GLY A 400 -14.96 -4.59 1.41
C GLY A 400 -13.48 -4.29 1.69
N ALA A 401 -12.55 -5.20 1.37
CA ALA A 401 -11.12 -5.01 1.55
C ALA A 401 -10.35 -5.45 0.30
N THR A 402 -9.79 -4.49 -0.44
CA THR A 402 -8.98 -4.70 -1.66
C THR A 402 -7.54 -5.09 -1.33
N ALA A 403 -6.91 -5.90 -2.19
CA ALA A 403 -5.47 -6.25 -2.12
C ALA A 403 -4.56 -5.27 -2.87
N VAL A 404 -5.13 -4.20 -3.42
CA VAL A 404 -4.41 -3.06 -4.00
C VAL A 404 -5.02 -1.77 -3.48
N HIS A 405 -4.20 -0.77 -3.17
CA HIS A 405 -4.67 0.59 -2.83
C HIS A 405 -5.65 0.65 -1.65
N HIS A 406 -5.46 -0.21 -0.64
CA HIS A 406 -6.33 -0.28 0.53
C HIS A 406 -6.45 1.06 1.29
N LEU A 407 -5.39 1.87 1.36
CA LEU A 407 -5.44 3.21 1.96
C LEU A 407 -6.28 4.17 1.10
N MET A 408 -5.97 4.23 -0.19
CA MET A 408 -6.59 5.14 -1.16
C MET A 408 -8.10 4.89 -1.35
N THR A 409 -8.56 3.64 -1.19
CA THR A 409 -9.98 3.27 -1.33
C THR A 409 -10.78 3.41 -0.02
N SER A 410 -10.11 3.67 1.09
CA SER A 410 -10.69 3.73 2.44
C SER A 410 -10.25 4.98 3.18
N LEU A 411 -10.26 6.15 2.52
CA LEU A 411 -9.82 7.41 3.11
C LEU A 411 -10.58 7.71 4.40
N ASP A 412 -9.85 7.69 5.51
CA ASP A 412 -10.33 8.09 6.84
C ASP A 412 -9.30 8.94 7.59
N SER A 413 -8.05 9.03 7.10
CA SER A 413 -7.00 9.88 7.64
C SER A 413 -6.24 10.68 6.57
N LEU A 414 -5.53 11.71 7.00
CA LEU A 414 -4.59 12.46 6.14
C LEU A 414 -3.41 11.59 5.68
N ASP A 415 -2.99 10.62 6.50
CA ASP A 415 -1.90 9.66 6.21
C ASP A 415 -2.19 8.81 4.96
N ASP A 416 -3.48 8.65 4.62
CA ASP A 416 -3.91 7.83 3.49
C ASP A 416 -3.78 8.51 2.15
N CYS A 417 -3.62 9.82 2.10
CA CYS A 417 -3.75 10.56 0.84
C CYS A 417 -2.78 11.71 0.67
N GLY A 418 -2.61 12.59 1.67
CA GLY A 418 -2.12 13.93 1.36
C GLY A 418 -0.67 13.98 0.90
N SER A 419 0.26 13.26 1.53
CA SER A 419 1.66 13.19 1.08
C SER A 419 1.77 12.64 -0.35
N PHE A 420 1.12 11.52 -0.64
CA PHE A 420 1.23 10.89 -1.96
C PHE A 420 0.51 11.71 -3.04
N ALA A 421 -0.68 12.25 -2.75
CA ALA A 421 -1.40 13.13 -3.67
C ALA A 421 -0.63 14.43 -3.94
N ALA A 422 0.06 14.99 -2.94
CA ALA A 422 0.97 16.11 -3.16
C ALA A 422 2.07 15.74 -4.17
N THR A 423 2.64 14.54 -4.07
CA THR A 423 3.64 14.05 -5.00
C THR A 423 3.08 13.80 -6.40
N VAL A 424 1.84 13.29 -6.54
CA VAL A 424 1.18 13.17 -7.85
C VAL A 424 1.08 14.53 -8.53
N LEU A 425 0.62 15.56 -7.81
CA LEU A 425 0.56 16.92 -8.33
C LEU A 425 1.95 17.47 -8.67
N GLU A 426 2.98 17.17 -7.86
CA GLU A 426 4.35 17.60 -8.15
C GLU A 426 4.91 16.97 -9.42
N VAL A 427 4.69 15.67 -9.63
CA VAL A 427 5.11 14.95 -10.85
C VAL A 427 4.34 15.45 -12.07
N ALA A 428 3.04 15.71 -11.94
CA ALA A 428 2.20 16.23 -13.02
C ALA A 428 2.60 17.64 -13.50
N ARG A 429 3.41 18.38 -12.74
CA ARG A 429 3.95 19.69 -13.17
C ARG A 429 4.98 19.56 -14.29
N ASP A 430 5.80 18.52 -14.22
CA ASP A 430 6.92 18.32 -15.15
C ASP A 430 6.59 17.26 -16.20
N HIS A 431 5.69 16.34 -15.89
CA HIS A 431 5.45 15.13 -16.67
C HIS A 431 3.97 14.92 -16.96
N HIS A 432 3.69 14.17 -18.03
CA HIS A 432 2.32 13.84 -18.43
C HIS A 432 1.83 12.58 -17.70
N LEU A 433 0.89 12.77 -16.77
CA LEU A 433 0.09 11.70 -16.15
C LEU A 433 -1.33 11.75 -16.72
N VAL A 434 -1.98 10.60 -16.86
CA VAL A 434 -3.33 10.49 -17.45
C VAL A 434 -4.33 10.00 -16.40
N GLY A 435 -5.46 10.70 -16.24
CA GLY A 435 -6.59 10.23 -15.43
C GLY A 435 -6.45 10.46 -13.92
N TYR A 436 -5.49 11.29 -13.49
CA TYR A 436 -5.28 11.59 -12.06
C TYR A 436 -6.30 12.60 -11.51
N GLU A 437 -7.04 13.30 -12.38
CA GLU A 437 -7.92 14.42 -12.02
C GLU A 437 -9.05 13.99 -11.08
N HIS A 438 -9.69 12.85 -11.36
CA HIS A 438 -10.76 12.33 -10.50
C HIS A 438 -10.22 11.98 -9.11
N LEU A 439 -9.08 11.28 -9.04
CA LEU A 439 -8.45 10.92 -7.78
C LEU A 439 -8.02 12.16 -6.97
N MET A 440 -7.45 13.18 -7.62
CA MET A 440 -7.10 14.43 -6.94
C MET A 440 -8.34 15.19 -6.44
N ALA A 441 -9.45 15.14 -7.17
CA ALA A 441 -10.71 15.72 -6.72
C ALA A 441 -11.26 14.97 -5.48
N VAL A 442 -11.18 13.64 -5.45
CA VAL A 442 -11.56 12.82 -4.27
C VAL A 442 -10.71 13.18 -3.06
N VAL A 443 -9.39 13.26 -3.21
CA VAL A 443 -8.48 13.67 -2.12
C VAL A 443 -8.73 15.11 -1.68
N GLY A 444 -8.95 16.01 -2.64
CA GLY A 444 -9.27 17.41 -2.39
C GLY A 444 -10.54 17.59 -1.58
N GLN A 445 -11.60 16.85 -1.96
CA GLN A 445 -12.86 16.81 -1.22
C GLN A 445 -12.66 16.21 0.18
N TYR A 446 -11.94 15.09 0.28
CA TYR A 446 -11.68 14.44 1.56
C TYR A 446 -11.00 15.41 2.55
N ILE A 447 -9.86 16.00 2.17
CA ILE A 447 -9.10 16.91 3.05
C ILE A 447 -9.89 18.19 3.35
N SER A 448 -10.60 18.74 2.37
CA SER A 448 -11.28 20.04 2.56
C SER A 448 -12.60 19.93 3.32
N GLU A 449 -13.35 18.83 3.14
CA GLU A 449 -14.75 18.73 3.58
C GLU A 449 -15.03 17.55 4.52
N VAL A 450 -14.26 16.46 4.46
CA VAL A 450 -14.53 15.22 5.21
C VAL A 450 -13.63 15.07 6.44
N GLN A 451 -12.33 15.39 6.31
CA GLN A 451 -11.37 15.29 7.41
C GLN A 451 -11.90 16.00 8.66
N PRO A 452 -11.96 15.32 9.83
CA PRO A 452 -12.47 15.92 11.06
C PRO A 452 -11.71 17.19 11.47
N ARG A 453 -12.48 18.16 11.98
CA ARG A 453 -11.98 19.47 12.40
C ARG A 453 -12.54 19.88 13.76
N LEU A 454 -11.72 20.58 14.52
CA LEU A 454 -12.15 21.35 15.69
C LEU A 454 -13.03 22.53 15.24
N ALA A 455 -13.68 23.19 16.21
CA ALA A 455 -14.58 24.31 15.96
C ALA A 455 -13.92 25.50 15.25
N ASP A 456 -12.60 25.66 15.38
CA ASP A 456 -11.81 26.71 14.71
C ASP A 456 -11.33 26.32 13.29
N GLY A 457 -11.65 25.09 12.85
CA GLY A 457 -11.29 24.52 11.56
C GLY A 457 -9.97 23.74 11.54
N THR A 458 -9.31 23.59 12.69
CA THR A 458 -8.06 22.81 12.83
C THR A 458 -8.31 21.32 12.67
N PHE A 459 -7.51 20.62 11.86
CA PHE A 459 -7.59 19.18 11.70
C PHE A 459 -7.28 18.43 13.00
N TYR A 460 -8.00 17.35 13.22
CA TYR A 460 -7.69 16.37 14.26
C TYR A 460 -8.14 14.97 13.81
N ARG A 461 -7.78 13.96 14.58
CA ARG A 461 -8.04 12.54 14.31
C ARG A 461 -9.18 12.04 15.20
N THR A 462 -10.22 11.48 14.60
CA THR A 462 -11.37 10.82 15.26
C THR A 462 -12.10 9.95 14.24
N GLY A 463 -12.78 8.90 14.71
CA GLY A 463 -13.55 7.99 13.86
C GLY A 463 -12.69 7.17 12.88
N LEU A 464 -11.40 6.98 13.20
CA LEU A 464 -10.47 6.25 12.35
C LEU A 464 -10.59 4.74 12.55
N MET A 465 -10.32 3.95 11.51
CA MET A 465 -10.17 2.49 11.63
C MET A 465 -9.00 2.10 12.56
N HIS A 466 -8.05 3.02 12.75
CA HIS A 466 -6.92 2.91 13.66
C HIS A 466 -7.28 3.55 15.02
N GLU A 467 -7.89 2.77 15.92
CA GLU A 467 -8.47 3.23 17.19
C GLU A 467 -7.51 4.02 18.11
N PHE A 468 -6.19 3.82 18.02
CA PHE A 468 -5.23 4.52 18.88
C PHE A 468 -5.05 6.00 18.53
N HIS A 469 -5.59 6.48 17.40
CA HIS A 469 -5.59 7.90 17.03
C HIS A 469 -6.84 8.64 17.48
N GLU A 470 -7.79 7.97 18.14
CA GLU A 470 -9.08 8.55 18.46
C GLU A 470 -8.95 9.81 19.33
N ASN A 471 -9.60 10.90 18.93
CA ASN A 471 -9.61 12.20 19.62
C ASN A 471 -8.20 12.75 19.90
N THR A 472 -7.34 12.79 18.88
CA THR A 472 -5.97 13.33 19.00
C THR A 472 -5.61 14.29 17.87
N LEU A 473 -4.60 15.15 18.07
CA LEU A 473 -4.00 16.00 17.03
C LEU A 473 -2.50 15.77 17.01
N TRP A 474 -1.93 15.48 15.84
CA TRP A 474 -0.55 15.03 15.68
C TRP A 474 0.25 16.03 14.86
N ALA A 475 1.44 16.43 15.31
CA ALA A 475 2.32 17.36 14.60
C ALA A 475 2.52 16.99 13.11
N ASP A 476 2.58 15.69 12.83
CA ASP A 476 2.73 15.06 11.51
C ASP A 476 1.62 15.47 10.53
N ASP A 477 0.39 15.73 11.00
CA ASP A 477 -0.76 16.09 10.15
C ASP A 477 -0.54 17.39 9.36
N LEU A 478 0.41 18.23 9.78
CA LEU A 478 0.85 19.37 8.98
C LEU A 478 1.52 18.92 7.68
N TYR A 479 2.38 17.90 7.71
CA TYR A 479 2.98 17.34 6.48
C TYR A 479 1.98 16.54 5.67
N MET A 480 1.03 15.88 6.32
CA MET A 480 0.01 15.10 5.62
C MET A 480 -1.06 15.97 4.97
N SER A 481 -1.09 17.28 5.22
CA SER A 481 -2.11 18.18 4.66
C SER A 481 -1.53 19.37 3.90
N VAL A 482 -0.58 20.11 4.48
CA VAL A 482 -0.11 21.40 3.96
C VAL A 482 0.55 21.29 2.58
N PRO A 483 1.48 20.35 2.32
CA PRO A 483 2.10 20.20 1.00
C PRO A 483 1.07 19.91 -0.11
N PHE A 484 0.02 19.14 0.21
CA PHE A 484 -1.09 18.89 -0.70
C PHE A 484 -1.93 20.16 -0.91
N LEU A 485 -2.38 20.81 0.17
CA LEU A 485 -3.18 22.03 0.10
C LEU A 485 -2.49 23.14 -0.73
N CYS A 486 -1.17 23.29 -0.59
CA CYS A 486 -0.38 24.23 -1.38
C CYS A 486 -0.42 23.90 -2.87
N ARG A 487 -0.15 22.63 -3.22
CA ARG A 487 -0.15 22.18 -4.63
C ARG A 487 -1.55 22.16 -5.23
N TYR A 488 -2.56 21.81 -4.44
CA TYR A 488 -3.95 21.77 -4.86
C TYR A 488 -4.52 23.18 -5.06
N ALA A 489 -4.11 24.16 -4.25
CA ALA A 489 -4.40 25.58 -4.51
C ALA A 489 -3.85 26.03 -5.88
N ALA A 490 -2.60 25.65 -6.21
CA ALA A 490 -1.99 25.97 -7.49
C ALA A 490 -2.68 25.23 -8.66
N TYR A 491 -3.04 23.96 -8.47
CA TYR A 491 -3.72 23.13 -9.47
C TYR A 491 -5.13 23.63 -9.81
N THR A 492 -5.93 23.97 -8.79
CA THR A 492 -7.31 24.41 -8.95
C THR A 492 -7.45 25.92 -9.19
N GLY A 493 -6.43 26.69 -8.82
CA GLY A 493 -6.50 28.16 -8.73
C GLY A 493 -7.27 28.69 -7.52
N ASP A 494 -7.71 27.82 -6.60
CA ASP A 494 -8.51 28.21 -5.44
C ASP A 494 -7.66 28.49 -4.19
N GLN A 495 -7.53 29.77 -3.87
CA GLN A 495 -6.76 30.25 -2.72
C GLN A 495 -7.35 29.86 -1.35
N ARG A 496 -8.58 29.32 -1.29
CA ARG A 496 -9.16 28.80 -0.04
C ARG A 496 -8.32 27.66 0.53
N HIS A 497 -7.70 26.84 -0.31
CA HIS A 497 -6.83 25.75 0.14
C HIS A 497 -5.54 26.29 0.79
N LEU A 498 -4.97 27.38 0.26
CA LEU A 498 -3.81 28.04 0.86
C LEU A 498 -4.18 28.69 2.21
N ALA A 499 -5.35 29.33 2.30
CA ALA A 499 -5.87 29.88 3.54
C ALA A 499 -6.14 28.78 4.60
N ASP A 500 -6.58 27.60 4.17
CA ASP A 500 -6.74 26.45 5.06
C ASP A 500 -5.39 25.96 5.59
N ALA A 501 -4.36 25.87 4.75
CA ALA A 501 -3.00 25.52 5.18
C ALA A 501 -2.47 26.48 6.27
N VAL A 502 -2.69 27.79 6.14
CA VAL A 502 -2.34 28.79 7.18
C VAL A 502 -3.10 28.53 8.48
N ARG A 503 -4.40 28.24 8.39
CA ARG A 503 -5.24 27.93 9.56
C ARG A 503 -4.74 26.71 10.32
N GLN A 504 -4.27 25.68 9.62
CA GLN A 504 -3.70 24.50 10.27
C GLN A 504 -2.50 24.86 11.13
N PHE A 505 -1.58 25.71 10.64
CA PHE A 505 -0.48 26.18 11.49
C PHE A 505 -0.97 26.99 12.70
N ASP A 506 -2.03 27.79 12.56
CA ASP A 506 -2.58 28.56 13.69
C ASP A 506 -3.08 27.63 14.81
N GLY A 507 -3.89 26.62 14.46
CA GLY A 507 -4.42 25.65 15.41
C GLY A 507 -3.34 24.78 16.04
N PHE A 508 -2.45 24.22 15.24
CA PHE A 508 -1.41 23.30 15.71
C PHE A 508 -0.41 24.01 16.63
N PHE A 509 0.00 25.25 16.30
CA PHE A 509 0.84 26.02 17.21
C PHE A 509 0.13 26.33 18.52
N SER A 510 -1.18 26.60 18.50
CA SER A 510 -1.92 26.90 19.74
C SER A 510 -1.98 25.73 20.72
N LEU A 511 -1.95 24.49 20.23
CA LEU A 511 -2.10 23.27 21.05
C LEU A 511 -0.79 22.53 21.31
N LEU A 512 0.18 22.60 20.40
CA LEU A 512 1.40 21.79 20.46
C LEU A 512 2.67 22.59 20.71
N PHE A 513 2.71 23.89 20.43
CA PHE A 513 3.94 24.66 20.55
C PHE A 513 4.34 24.83 22.03
N MET A 514 5.59 24.48 22.34
CA MET A 514 6.18 24.59 23.67
C MET A 514 7.03 25.86 23.73
N GLU A 515 6.50 26.90 24.38
CA GLU A 515 7.08 28.25 24.42
C GLU A 515 8.51 28.27 25.00
N GLU A 516 8.78 27.44 26.02
CA GLU A 516 10.06 27.40 26.73
C GLU A 516 11.21 26.88 25.87
N THR A 517 10.93 25.90 25.00
CA THR A 517 11.94 25.24 24.16
C THR A 517 11.89 25.71 22.70
N SER A 518 10.82 26.40 22.29
CA SER A 518 10.53 26.73 20.89
C SER A 518 10.48 25.48 19.99
N LEU A 519 9.93 24.40 20.51
CA LEU A 519 9.69 23.14 19.80
C LEU A 519 8.20 22.78 19.85
N MET A 520 7.81 21.75 19.12
CA MET A 520 6.46 21.18 19.11
C MET A 520 6.41 19.93 19.98
N SER A 521 5.37 19.83 20.81
CA SER A 521 4.91 18.54 21.32
C SER A 521 4.44 17.66 20.16
N HIS A 522 4.68 16.36 20.22
CA HIS A 522 4.26 15.44 19.15
C HIS A 522 2.74 15.36 19.01
N VAL A 523 2.01 15.14 20.11
CA VAL A 523 0.55 14.90 20.09
C VAL A 523 -0.16 15.74 21.15
N TYR A 524 -1.40 16.14 20.85
CA TYR A 524 -2.41 16.60 21.80
C TYR A 524 -3.50 15.53 21.91
N ASP A 525 -3.72 15.03 23.12
CA ASP A 525 -4.76 14.05 23.46
C ASP A 525 -5.96 14.81 24.04
N PHE A 526 -7.08 14.85 23.31
CA PHE A 526 -8.28 15.57 23.74
C PHE A 526 -9.05 14.82 24.83
N GLU A 527 -8.97 13.50 24.89
CA GLU A 527 -9.63 12.72 25.95
C GLU A 527 -9.03 13.04 27.32
N ARG A 528 -7.71 13.23 27.35
CA ARG A 528 -6.97 13.65 28.55
C ARG A 528 -6.81 15.15 28.67
N SER A 529 -7.10 15.89 27.59
CA SER A 529 -6.88 17.34 27.47
C SER A 529 -5.44 17.76 27.79
N ILE A 530 -4.46 17.02 27.22
CA ILE A 530 -3.03 17.28 27.44
C ILE A 530 -2.24 17.21 26.13
N ALA A 531 -1.21 18.04 26.02
CA ALA A 531 -0.10 17.80 25.10
C ALA A 531 0.84 16.75 25.72
N THR A 532 1.41 15.85 24.92
CA THR A 532 2.37 14.85 25.41
C THR A 532 3.66 15.46 25.96
N GLY A 533 4.00 16.69 25.52
CA GLY A 533 5.21 17.41 25.94
C GLY A 533 6.51 16.78 25.43
N ILE A 534 6.42 15.90 24.42
CA ILE A 534 7.57 15.20 23.86
C ILE A 534 7.98 15.85 22.54
N PRO A 535 9.17 16.48 22.45
CA PRO A 535 9.69 17.02 21.19
C PRO A 535 10.31 15.90 20.36
N TRP A 536 9.44 15.05 19.80
CA TRP A 536 9.87 13.99 18.90
C TRP A 536 10.47 14.59 17.61
N GLY A 537 11.65 14.10 17.24
CA GLY A 537 12.47 14.66 16.16
C GLY A 537 11.72 14.72 14.83
N ARG A 538 11.20 13.59 14.35
CA ARG A 538 10.51 13.55 13.05
C ARG A 538 9.23 14.39 13.05
N GLY A 539 8.40 14.32 14.09
CA GLY A 539 7.20 15.16 14.19
C GLY A 539 7.53 16.66 14.10
N ASN A 540 8.58 17.12 14.78
CA ASN A 540 9.06 18.50 14.67
C ASN A 540 9.64 18.82 13.28
N GLY A 541 10.38 17.88 12.69
CA GLY A 541 10.90 17.99 11.34
C GLY A 541 9.79 18.19 10.31
N TRP A 542 8.67 17.46 10.44
CA TRP A 542 7.51 17.61 9.58
C TRP A 542 6.86 18.98 9.69
N VAL A 543 6.74 19.53 10.91
CA VAL A 543 6.25 20.90 11.10
C VAL A 543 7.14 21.91 10.38
N LEU A 544 8.46 21.81 10.59
CA LEU A 544 9.42 22.75 10.00
C LEU A 544 9.48 22.63 8.47
N PHE A 545 9.49 21.41 7.94
CA PHE A 545 9.52 21.15 6.51
C PHE A 545 8.23 21.62 5.82
N SER A 546 7.06 21.32 6.39
CA SER A 546 5.76 21.76 5.85
C SER A 546 5.60 23.28 5.87
N LEU A 547 6.15 23.94 6.89
CA LEU A 547 6.13 25.39 6.95
C LEU A 547 7.02 26.01 5.85
N SER A 548 8.12 25.34 5.49
CA SER A 548 8.93 25.73 4.33
C SER A 548 8.17 25.54 3.01
N GLU A 549 7.40 24.45 2.85
CA GLU A 549 6.56 24.22 1.67
C GLU A 549 5.51 25.34 1.49
N LEU A 550 4.84 25.71 2.58
CA LEU A 550 3.87 26.81 2.57
C LEU A 550 4.53 28.14 2.20
N LEU A 551 5.66 28.48 2.84
CA LEU A 551 6.37 29.74 2.59
C LEU A 551 6.92 29.88 1.16
N LEU A 552 7.21 28.77 0.48
CA LEU A 552 7.64 28.77 -0.92
C LEU A 552 6.55 29.24 -1.90
N VAL A 553 5.28 28.99 -1.58
CA VAL A 553 4.15 29.31 -2.46
C VAL A 553 3.41 30.58 -2.06
N MET A 554 3.67 31.13 -0.88
CA MET A 554 3.08 32.39 -0.43
C MET A 554 3.75 33.60 -1.09
N ASP A 555 2.94 34.43 -1.75
CA ASP A 555 3.38 35.73 -2.27
C ASP A 555 4.01 36.60 -1.17
N GLU A 556 5.02 37.40 -1.53
CA GLU A 556 5.74 38.26 -0.57
C GLU A 556 4.81 39.22 0.19
N GLU A 557 3.74 39.68 -0.46
CA GLU A 557 2.73 40.58 0.10
C GLU A 557 1.57 39.85 0.81
N HIS A 558 1.58 38.51 0.86
CA HIS A 558 0.50 37.75 1.49
C HIS A 558 0.39 38.11 2.98
N PRO A 559 -0.82 38.45 3.50
CA PRO A 559 -0.99 39.02 4.84
C PRO A 559 -0.47 38.12 5.97
N ASP A 560 -0.60 36.80 5.82
CA ASP A 560 -0.15 35.83 6.83
C ASP A 560 1.34 35.44 6.71
N ARG A 561 2.05 35.87 5.66
CA ARG A 561 3.41 35.39 5.37
C ARG A 561 4.40 35.74 6.47
N GLN A 562 4.32 36.96 7.00
CA GLN A 562 5.19 37.38 8.10
C GLN A 562 4.97 36.54 9.36
N ARG A 563 3.71 36.20 9.69
CA ARG A 563 3.38 35.32 10.83
C ARG A 563 3.97 33.92 10.62
N MET A 564 3.87 33.37 9.40
CA MET A 564 4.47 32.07 9.07
C MET A 564 6.01 32.10 9.14
N LEU A 565 6.64 33.18 8.66
CA LEU A 565 8.09 33.37 8.76
C LEU A 565 8.57 33.45 10.21
N GLU A 566 7.83 34.15 11.08
CA GLU A 566 8.15 34.23 12.51
C GLU A 566 8.08 32.84 13.16
N ARG A 567 7.05 32.05 12.89
CA ARG A 567 6.94 30.66 13.35
C ARG A 567 8.11 29.81 12.86
N PHE A 568 8.46 29.92 11.58
CA PHE A 568 9.58 29.19 11.00
C PHE A 568 10.88 29.51 11.72
N ARG A 569 11.18 30.81 11.89
CA ARG A 569 12.38 31.29 12.60
C ARG A 569 12.42 30.81 14.05
N ARG A 570 11.28 30.81 14.76
CA ARG A 570 11.20 30.32 16.15
C ARG A 570 11.52 28.84 16.24
N LEU A 571 10.92 28.00 15.38
CA LEU A 571 11.23 26.57 15.33
C LEU A 571 12.70 26.32 14.97
N SER A 572 13.23 26.97 13.93
CA SER A 572 14.64 26.83 13.56
C SER A 572 15.59 27.23 14.71
N ALA A 573 15.24 28.28 15.47
CA ALA A 573 16.02 28.71 16.63
C ALA A 573 15.95 27.71 17.79
N GLY A 574 14.83 27.01 17.98
CA GLY A 574 14.69 25.92 18.95
C GLY A 574 15.52 24.68 18.60
N PHE A 575 15.60 24.34 17.31
CA PHE A 575 16.48 23.27 16.82
C PHE A 575 17.97 23.59 17.02
N LEU A 576 18.40 24.78 16.62
CA LEU A 576 19.82 25.14 16.50
C LEU A 576 20.73 24.72 17.69
N PRO A 577 20.38 24.95 18.97
CA PRO A 577 21.21 24.54 20.11
C PRO A 577 21.22 23.04 20.41
N LEU A 578 20.33 22.25 19.78
CA LEU A 578 20.16 20.81 20.02
C LEU A 578 20.93 19.93 19.03
N GLN A 579 21.56 20.54 18.03
CA GLN A 579 22.39 19.81 17.07
C GLN A 579 23.66 19.31 17.76
N ASP A 580 23.93 18.02 17.65
CA ASP A 580 25.04 17.40 18.34
C ASP A 580 26.41 17.70 17.70
N ALA A 581 27.46 17.10 18.28
CA ALA A 581 28.83 17.30 17.84
C ALA A 581 29.15 16.63 16.49
N GLU A 582 28.36 15.65 16.07
CA GLU A 582 28.45 14.96 14.77
C GLU A 582 27.56 15.64 13.72
N GLY A 583 26.80 16.67 14.11
CA GLY A 583 25.92 17.43 13.24
C GLY A 583 24.51 16.87 13.13
N MET A 584 24.22 15.77 13.84
CA MET A 584 22.92 15.12 13.82
C MET A 584 21.98 15.72 14.86
N PHE A 585 20.69 15.43 14.71
CA PHE A 585 19.68 15.63 15.74
C PHE A 585 19.26 14.29 16.32
N HIS A 586 18.76 14.32 17.56
CA HIS A 586 18.37 13.12 18.29
C HIS A 586 16.86 12.84 18.16
N GLN A 587 16.50 11.56 18.25
CA GLN A 587 15.12 11.06 18.18
C GLN A 587 14.16 11.82 19.12
N VAL A 588 14.61 12.13 20.33
CA VAL A 588 13.95 13.10 21.20
C VAL A 588 14.89 14.31 21.28
N LEU A 589 14.48 15.44 20.68
CA LEU A 589 15.39 16.53 20.32
C LEU A 589 16.17 17.09 21.52
N ASP A 590 15.53 17.20 22.68
CA ASP A 590 16.12 17.73 23.91
C ASP A 590 16.70 16.64 24.83
N MET A 591 16.93 15.42 24.31
CA MET A 591 17.51 14.30 25.03
C MET A 591 18.67 13.70 24.23
N SER A 592 19.88 14.23 24.45
CA SER A 592 21.11 13.82 23.77
C SER A 592 21.53 12.36 24.02
N THR A 593 20.91 11.67 24.97
CA THR A 593 21.10 10.23 25.21
C THR A 593 20.23 9.36 24.33
N SER A 594 19.18 9.91 23.71
CA SER A 594 18.43 9.19 22.68
C SER A 594 19.28 9.07 21.41
N TYR A 595 19.00 8.09 20.55
CA TYR A 595 19.82 7.87 19.36
C TYR A 595 19.68 9.00 18.33
N GLN A 596 20.72 9.19 17.50
CA GLN A 596 20.69 10.13 16.37
C GLN A 596 19.69 9.66 15.32
N GLU A 597 18.85 10.57 14.82
CA GLU A 597 17.79 10.25 13.88
C GLU A 597 17.94 11.01 12.57
N SER A 598 18.02 10.25 11.47
CA SER A 598 18.41 10.76 10.15
C SER A 598 17.30 11.57 9.49
N SER A 599 16.03 11.17 9.63
CA SER A 599 14.94 11.84 8.91
C SER A 599 14.69 13.26 9.43
N CYS A 600 14.69 13.49 10.75
CA CYS A 600 14.52 14.82 11.33
C CYS A 600 15.74 15.73 11.06
N THR A 601 16.95 15.16 11.05
CA THR A 601 18.16 15.87 10.65
C THR A 601 18.07 16.35 9.20
N ALA A 602 17.59 15.50 8.29
CA ALA A 602 17.36 15.84 6.90
C ALA A 602 16.27 16.90 6.72
N MET A 603 15.15 16.81 7.45
CA MET A 603 14.09 17.84 7.41
C MET A 603 14.59 19.21 7.84
N PHE A 604 15.38 19.26 8.92
CA PHE A 604 16.03 20.50 9.34
C PHE A 604 16.95 21.06 8.24
N ALA A 605 17.83 20.22 7.69
CA ALA A 605 18.78 20.63 6.65
C ALA A 605 18.06 21.14 5.39
N ALA A 606 17.01 20.44 4.92
CA ALA A 606 16.23 20.81 3.76
C ALA A 606 15.49 22.15 3.97
N ALA A 607 14.72 22.26 5.06
CA ALA A 607 13.92 23.44 5.36
C ALA A 607 14.79 24.69 5.59
N CYS A 608 15.88 24.56 6.38
CA CYS A 608 16.79 25.66 6.63
C CYS A 608 17.60 26.04 5.39
N SER A 609 17.91 25.10 4.48
CA SER A 609 18.54 25.42 3.20
C SER A 609 17.63 26.30 2.34
N ARG A 610 16.35 25.96 2.21
CA ARG A 610 15.36 26.82 1.54
C ARG A 610 15.28 28.20 2.17
N ALA A 611 15.22 28.27 3.50
CA ALA A 611 15.18 29.52 4.23
C ALA A 611 16.42 30.42 3.98
N VAL A 612 17.59 29.81 3.83
CA VAL A 612 18.81 30.54 3.46
C VAL A 612 18.77 31.01 2.00
N GLN A 613 18.30 30.17 1.07
CA GLN A 613 18.17 30.53 -0.36
C GLN A 613 17.21 31.70 -0.57
N HIS A 614 16.09 31.71 0.15
CA HIS A 614 15.04 32.72 0.01
C HIS A 614 15.15 33.89 1.01
N GLY A 615 16.26 34.00 1.74
CA GLY A 615 16.51 35.13 2.64
C GLY A 615 15.55 35.24 3.83
N TRP A 616 15.02 34.10 4.32
CA TRP A 616 14.07 34.08 5.42
C TRP A 616 14.74 34.33 6.77
N PHE A 617 16.04 34.05 6.94
CA PHE A 617 16.75 34.35 8.17
C PHE A 617 17.30 35.78 8.20
N VAL A 618 17.12 36.47 9.33
CA VAL A 618 17.77 37.76 9.59
C VAL A 618 19.28 37.57 9.69
N GLU A 619 19.72 36.51 10.40
CA GLU A 619 21.11 36.12 10.55
C GLU A 619 21.31 34.72 9.96
N PRO A 620 21.69 34.59 8.68
CA PRO A 620 21.74 33.28 8.02
C PRO A 620 22.98 32.44 8.38
N GLN A 621 24.06 33.05 8.88
CA GLN A 621 25.34 32.35 9.07
C GLN A 621 25.28 31.17 10.05
N PRO A 622 24.67 31.28 11.25
CA PRO A 622 24.55 30.13 12.16
C PRO A 622 23.81 28.95 11.53
N TYR A 623 22.80 29.23 10.69
CA TYR A 623 22.04 28.22 9.98
C TYR A 623 22.83 27.62 8.83
N ARG A 624 23.62 28.41 8.07
CA ARG A 624 24.55 27.88 7.05
C ARG A 624 25.54 26.88 7.66
N ASP A 625 26.09 27.21 8.82
CA ASP A 625 27.01 26.32 9.54
C ASP A 625 26.29 25.06 10.04
N ALA A 626 25.10 25.20 10.61
CA ALA A 626 24.28 24.08 11.06
C ALA A 626 23.87 23.14 9.92
N ILE A 627 23.45 23.68 8.78
CA ILE A 627 23.12 22.91 7.57
C ILE A 627 24.35 22.12 7.12
N ALA A 628 25.52 22.76 7.00
CA ALA A 628 26.72 22.06 6.57
C ALA A 628 27.11 20.90 7.52
N ARG A 629 26.96 21.09 8.84
CA ARG A 629 27.18 20.01 9.80
C ARG A 629 26.12 18.90 9.68
N ALA A 630 24.86 19.25 9.46
CA ALA A 630 23.79 18.27 9.28
C ALA A 630 24.03 17.40 8.04
N ILE A 631 24.46 18.02 6.93
CA ILE A 631 24.81 17.29 5.71
C ILE A 631 26.03 16.39 5.95
N GLU A 632 27.08 16.87 6.63
CA GLU A 632 28.23 16.02 6.98
C GLU A 632 27.83 14.84 7.88
N GLY A 633 26.96 15.08 8.87
CA GLY A 633 26.43 14.03 9.74
C GLY A 633 25.63 12.98 8.97
N LEU A 634 24.73 13.41 8.07
CA LEU A 634 23.98 12.50 7.22
C LEU A 634 24.89 11.66 6.32
N LEU A 635 25.91 12.26 5.71
CA LEU A 635 26.89 11.55 4.89
C LEU A 635 27.70 10.53 5.71
N SER A 636 28.00 10.85 6.98
CA SER A 636 28.84 10.02 7.84
C SER A 636 28.07 8.89 8.53
N HIS A 637 26.78 9.07 8.81
CA HIS A 637 26.02 8.19 9.70
C HIS A 637 24.71 7.64 9.11
N ALA A 638 24.13 8.32 8.12
CA ALA A 638 22.84 7.91 7.56
C ALA A 638 22.95 7.02 6.32
N ILE A 639 24.16 6.82 5.78
CA ILE A 639 24.39 6.06 4.55
C ILE A 639 25.58 5.13 4.79
N ASP A 640 25.42 3.83 4.51
CA ASP A 640 26.52 2.87 4.59
C ASP A 640 27.21 2.62 3.24
N GLU A 641 28.22 1.75 3.25
CA GLU A 641 29.03 1.40 2.08
C GLU A 641 28.21 0.76 0.95
N GLU A 642 27.05 0.16 1.26
CA GLU A 642 26.12 -0.42 0.30
C GLU A 642 25.03 0.55 -0.19
N GLY A 643 25.05 1.79 0.29
CA GLY A 643 24.06 2.81 -0.04
C GLY A 643 22.73 2.66 0.70
N ARG A 644 22.68 1.85 1.77
CA ARG A 644 21.49 1.71 2.60
C ARG A 644 21.31 2.93 3.47
N VAL A 645 20.05 3.31 3.67
CA VAL A 645 19.70 4.43 4.56
C VAL A 645 19.54 3.90 5.98
N LEU A 646 20.27 4.52 6.92
CA LEU A 646 20.34 4.15 8.34
C LEU A 646 19.75 5.23 9.25
N GLY A 647 19.47 4.86 10.50
CA GLY A 647 19.08 5.83 11.55
C GLY A 647 17.68 6.44 11.37
N VAL A 648 16.82 5.84 10.55
CA VAL A 648 15.45 6.32 10.32
C VAL A 648 14.49 5.57 11.23
N CYS A 649 13.81 6.29 12.12
CA CYS A 649 12.88 5.63 13.04
C CYS A 649 11.64 5.08 12.32
N ARG A 650 11.17 3.88 12.68
CA ARG A 650 9.96 3.30 12.06
C ARG A 650 8.70 4.15 12.32
N GLY A 651 7.60 3.85 11.64
CA GLY A 651 6.29 4.45 11.94
C GLY A 651 5.93 4.35 13.43
N SER A 652 5.36 5.42 13.98
CA SER A 652 5.13 5.60 15.42
C SER A 652 3.64 5.55 15.76
N GLU A 653 3.32 5.02 16.94
CA GLU A 653 2.11 5.39 17.66
C GLU A 653 2.39 6.70 18.44
N PHE A 654 1.77 6.91 19.60
CA PHE A 654 2.17 7.99 20.49
C PHE A 654 2.26 7.55 21.94
N SER A 655 3.03 8.29 22.73
CA SER A 655 3.17 8.07 24.17
C SER A 655 3.43 9.38 24.90
N CYS A 656 3.06 9.44 26.18
CA CYS A 656 3.53 10.50 27.09
C CYS A 656 4.92 10.18 27.69
N SER A 657 5.53 9.05 27.29
CA SER A 657 6.82 8.60 27.80
C SER A 657 7.94 8.89 26.80
N ARG A 658 8.97 9.62 27.24
CA ARG A 658 10.23 9.78 26.48
C ARG A 658 10.92 8.44 26.20
N HIS A 659 10.79 7.48 27.12
CA HIS A 659 11.38 6.15 26.99
C HIS A 659 10.86 5.40 25.77
N TYR A 660 9.54 5.50 25.50
CA TYR A 660 8.95 4.91 24.30
C TYR A 660 9.65 5.40 23.03
N TYR A 661 9.83 6.72 22.88
CA TYR A 661 10.47 7.29 21.70
C TYR A 661 11.95 6.94 21.61
N ALA A 662 12.66 6.97 22.74
CA ALA A 662 14.12 6.79 22.78
C ALA A 662 14.57 5.33 22.68
N GLU A 663 13.81 4.38 23.26
CA GLU A 663 14.27 2.99 23.47
C GLU A 663 13.36 1.93 22.81
N GLU A 664 12.09 2.23 22.55
CA GLU A 664 11.14 1.26 21.97
C GLU A 664 10.86 1.52 20.48
N LEU A 665 10.75 2.80 20.10
CA LEU A 665 10.57 3.26 18.73
C LEU A 665 11.92 3.33 18.02
N LEU A 666 12.43 2.16 17.61
CA LEU A 666 13.78 1.99 17.07
C LEU A 666 13.84 2.14 15.54
N PRO A 667 15.03 2.48 14.99
CA PRO A 667 15.23 2.64 13.56
C PRO A 667 15.16 1.35 12.76
N ARG A 668 14.82 1.51 11.47
CA ARG A 668 14.84 0.46 10.46
C ARG A 668 15.75 0.88 9.31
N ILE A 669 16.41 -0.10 8.72
CA ILE A 669 17.25 0.09 7.53
C ILE A 669 16.34 0.29 6.32
N ASP A 670 16.72 1.20 5.42
CA ASP A 670 16.00 1.52 4.18
C ASP A 670 14.53 1.93 4.43
N ASP A 671 14.23 2.51 5.59
CA ASP A 671 12.89 2.94 5.94
C ASP A 671 12.46 4.17 5.09
N THR A 672 11.29 4.06 4.45
CA THR A 672 10.77 5.02 3.46
C THR A 672 10.45 6.39 4.04
N HIS A 673 10.35 6.52 5.36
CA HIS A 673 10.22 7.84 6.00
C HIS A 673 11.45 8.73 5.81
N GLY A 674 12.62 8.13 5.56
CA GLY A 674 13.91 8.84 5.50
C GLY A 674 14.49 9.00 4.09
N ILE A 675 14.29 8.04 3.19
CA ILE A 675 14.95 8.02 1.87
C ILE A 675 14.70 9.31 1.11
N GLY A 676 13.43 9.67 0.90
CA GLY A 676 13.07 10.86 0.14
C GLY A 676 13.55 12.15 0.79
N ILE A 677 13.42 12.27 2.11
CA ILE A 677 13.74 13.51 2.80
C ILE A 677 15.25 13.75 2.92
N ILE A 678 16.07 12.69 2.97
CA ILE A 678 17.54 12.78 2.86
C ILE A 678 17.93 13.25 1.45
N LEU A 679 17.32 12.70 0.40
CA LEU A 679 17.53 13.16 -0.97
C LEU A 679 17.14 14.63 -1.14
N LEU A 680 16.01 15.05 -0.55
CA LEU A 680 15.59 16.46 -0.53
C LEU A 680 16.60 17.36 0.19
N ALA A 681 17.13 16.92 1.34
CA ALA A 681 18.17 17.67 2.06
C ALA A 681 19.43 17.86 1.20
N PHE A 682 19.85 16.82 0.47
CA PHE A 682 20.97 16.90 -0.46
C PHE A 682 20.68 17.82 -1.64
N ALA A 683 19.47 17.75 -2.23
CA ALA A 683 19.05 18.65 -3.32
C ALA A 683 19.12 20.12 -2.90
N GLU A 684 18.53 20.44 -1.74
CA GLU A 684 18.44 21.81 -1.24
C GLU A 684 19.79 22.36 -0.79
N TYR A 685 20.66 21.50 -0.22
CA TYR A 685 22.03 21.91 0.10
C TYR A 685 22.83 22.24 -1.17
N LEU A 686 22.72 21.42 -2.22
CA LEU A 686 23.43 21.65 -3.47
C LEU A 686 23.01 22.94 -4.17
N ARG A 687 21.77 23.39 -3.98
CA ARG A 687 21.22 24.68 -4.50
C ARG A 687 21.75 25.91 -3.77
N LEU A 688 22.41 25.77 -2.62
CA LEU A 688 23.01 26.90 -1.90
C LEU A 688 24.23 27.51 -2.62
N PHE A 689 24.72 26.86 -3.67
CA PHE A 689 25.97 27.15 -4.35
C PHE A 689 25.84 26.96 -5.86
#